data_AF-A0A545T2S8-F1
#
_entry.id   AF-A0A545T2S8-F1
#
_cell.length_a   1.000
_cell.length_b   1.000
_cell.length_c   1.000
_cell.angle_alpha   90.00
_cell.angle_beta   90.00
_cell.angle_gamma   90.00
#
_symmetry.space_group_name_H-M   'P 1'
#
loop_
_entity.id
_entity.type
_entity.pdbx_description
1 polymer ?
#
loop_
_entity_poly.entity_id
_entity_poly.type
_entity_poly.pdbx_seq_one_letter_code
_entity_poly.pdbx_strand_id
1 'polypeptide(L)'
;MNHIILTEHIASDRKLERLNLFAGRQMGEEEFDRSQAYADRRIEPLLKNKFAGIVSGLEIRSSSNNLEEGVTVSPGIAVAGNGLMLGLYYPLRVTWQTLLEEYLSETNAAKANGVFYLTLRRTEAYVDADPTILPCQRTEFDPTRDATRVVVGTLGLQKLGIEPSIVNSTSQSQIENWVAANNVDATFLNSMKNEVPLGLLAVSENTSDNAEDQPFVVSWFSQPSGNYRSIADSGYHVLLQQVNHAFRRALLGADSRPDAMSLITYLEDNLQLDFLPAAGELPKEIISDIDSLNPSIGWLPGHLGVDMVAIPEDTAVEMVERHLPRRVIDLRVPANDRIRLLLAVDEKDYKDDLLDYPQTDKQLESDMYKYFKRAYLVWSEWITKYNQLYFVVDDDVLEPEDLKVLDLPKKVSRPQLPQDFFEQIIEESETEVGLTESNEYFYPYSEGRPSFPSFYQQWGVVTGSGSNMNVMPPPITEPDEDGLVIKYTIAQHELESLDNQIRATRTRLEKTRDYLLLQRQQLDNQTVSMAALAGGVAGDGSGLQVARWLPFTQLKKIDADASEGGGEGGGGETGGDGTGGDGTGGEGSGTVNQTYTPFIQAITPSYINYASKTAASSSVIQNAIQSTSSSKTTLSKSTSQLLSSNTLKYANSNSNLLFASTLRKTPTILSTLQFNLNNSRLDKIAEAPRQALTKPAFEAKEFRFGTLEHVRPEIQEYKKAHRGMRELITTLVELFDKTEANSLQSTLEAYGTIKALGELELPAPARTQEELEQAAVIIYEELFAISKILTHQIAYMEGRYNRIEALLEGKLRARINKEAEIEKLASLIHKATQELEGIDKRRIEFLGDYGVTQRLTDEDWLDVYHLTQERSRILNHSVKGVYFVRERQTSLSKPLADPLALRYGQSDDIVPGCDWDADPELPEELEDFFDTVLEVPMKDWANLNELEPLIPKPTRLKYIYQIRQTRLADKHARKRVTSQLSPRFNRPIKASLFSVRVQSQSILEQMTRISFPLRVKSAKQRAKEAALVMSLEDLVTGTRGKLQNESQKLIRRLEQAIDCLLAKLNELPPSIRLQWAQLAEDDRIRVRNPAFWPGLERAEKDDFNATRTVAELVEWWFKQMDSKASANGKAAMRNMIRATLIQSALGDPSEILEGQVQVPPRLLGMGEPLRLKLNKPVKRGTILQLMDPSQRVVALLNVEDDDDSGTLAQISKVSIKDARIDTSYRVVASQSTRQLLI
;
A
#
# COMPACT_ATOMS: atom_id res chain seq x y z
N MET A 1 65.49 -76.82 9.74
CA MET A 1 65.56 -75.73 10.72
C MET A 1 64.18 -75.11 10.72
N ASN A 2 63.27 -75.42 11.65
CA ASN A 2 63.43 -75.61 13.10
C ASN A 2 64.23 -74.44 13.69
N HIS A 3 63.57 -73.32 13.98
CA HIS A 3 63.69 -72.51 15.19
C HIS A 3 62.62 -71.41 15.14
N ILE A 4 61.67 -71.44 16.07
CA ILE A 4 60.92 -70.23 16.45
C ILE A 4 61.84 -69.47 17.39
N ILE A 5 62.07 -68.18 17.14
CA ILE A 5 62.75 -67.31 18.10
C ILE A 5 61.73 -67.04 19.22
N LEU A 6 61.76 -67.89 20.24
CA LEU A 6 61.23 -67.53 21.54
C LEU A 6 62.13 -66.41 22.06
N THR A 7 61.55 -65.22 22.22
CA THR A 7 62.18 -64.14 23.00
C THR A 7 62.61 -64.71 24.33
N GLU A 8 63.84 -64.40 24.78
CA GLU A 8 64.32 -64.81 26.10
C GLU A 8 63.28 -64.47 27.16
N HIS A 9 63.08 -65.39 28.12
CA HIS A 9 62.31 -65.08 29.30
C HIS A 9 62.99 -63.93 30.04
N ILE A 10 62.48 -62.71 29.85
CA ILE A 10 62.63 -61.63 30.83
C ILE A 10 62.19 -62.26 32.14
N ALA A 11 63.09 -62.28 33.13
CA ALA A 11 62.83 -62.90 34.42
C ALA A 11 61.50 -62.36 34.95
N SER A 12 60.49 -63.23 35.05
CA SER A 12 59.22 -62.85 35.63
C SER A 12 59.51 -62.43 37.06
N ASP A 13 59.21 -61.15 37.36
CA ASP A 13 59.19 -60.63 38.73
C ASP A 13 58.55 -61.68 39.64
N ARG A 14 59.12 -61.95 40.83
CA ARG A 14 58.60 -62.95 41.77
C ARG A 14 57.13 -62.68 42.15
N LYS A 15 56.65 -61.45 41.93
CA LYS A 15 55.24 -61.03 42.05
C LYS A 15 54.33 -61.42 40.88
N LEU A 16 54.85 -62.00 39.80
CA LEU A 16 54.10 -62.50 38.64
C LEU A 16 53.97 -64.04 38.61
N GLU A 17 54.54 -64.73 39.60
CA GLU A 17 54.41 -66.18 39.75
C GLU A 17 53.07 -66.55 40.41
N ARG A 18 52.24 -67.34 39.71
CA ARG A 18 50.98 -67.84 40.27
C ARG A 18 51.25 -68.97 41.25
N LEU A 19 50.74 -68.85 42.48
CA LEU A 19 50.73 -69.95 43.44
C LEU A 19 49.82 -71.08 42.98
N ASN A 20 50.36 -72.31 42.99
CA ASN A 20 49.62 -73.54 42.73
C ASN A 20 48.93 -74.00 44.01
N LEU A 21 47.70 -73.52 44.22
CA LEU A 21 46.85 -73.92 45.34
C LEU A 21 46.11 -75.22 45.01
N PHE A 22 46.04 -76.12 45.99
CA PHE A 22 45.23 -77.32 45.96
C PHE A 22 44.34 -77.39 47.22
N ALA A 23 43.15 -77.97 47.08
CA ALA A 23 42.16 -78.00 48.15
C ALA A 23 42.71 -78.68 49.42
N GLY A 24 42.47 -78.07 50.58
CA GLY A 24 42.88 -78.60 51.90
C GLY A 24 44.26 -78.15 52.40
N ARG A 25 45.00 -77.33 51.66
CA ARG A 25 46.25 -76.70 52.15
C ARG A 25 45.98 -75.30 52.68
N GLN A 26 46.40 -75.02 53.92
CA GLN A 26 46.46 -73.68 54.50
C GLN A 26 47.52 -72.84 53.78
N MET A 27 47.20 -71.56 53.55
CA MET A 27 48.06 -70.57 52.91
C MET A 27 48.79 -69.77 54.01
N GLY A 28 50.12 -69.89 54.08
CA GLY A 28 50.92 -69.09 55.03
C GLY A 28 51.00 -67.61 54.65
N GLU A 29 51.40 -66.74 55.58
CA GLU A 29 51.53 -65.29 55.38
C GLU A 29 52.30 -64.91 54.11
N GLU A 30 53.52 -65.43 53.92
CA GLU A 30 54.30 -65.20 52.69
C GLU A 30 53.63 -65.73 51.41
N GLU A 31 52.75 -66.73 51.50
CA GLU A 31 52.01 -67.28 50.35
C GLU A 31 50.78 -66.44 50.06
N PHE A 32 50.12 -65.90 51.09
CA PHE A 32 49.05 -64.92 50.97
C PHE A 32 49.55 -63.63 50.32
N ASP A 33 50.64 -63.05 50.82
CA ASP A 33 51.25 -61.84 50.26
C ASP A 33 51.63 -62.00 48.79
N ARG A 34 52.17 -63.18 48.40
CA ARG A 34 52.48 -63.50 47.01
C ARG A 34 51.23 -63.69 46.16
N SER A 35 50.19 -64.35 46.68
CA SER A 35 48.91 -64.53 45.99
C SER A 35 48.24 -63.17 45.72
N GLN A 36 48.28 -62.28 46.70
CA GLN A 36 47.72 -60.94 46.59
C GLN A 36 48.55 -60.05 45.66
N ALA A 37 49.88 -60.06 45.79
CA ALA A 37 50.78 -59.36 44.86
C ALA A 37 50.61 -59.85 43.41
N TYR A 38 50.41 -61.15 43.19
CA TYR A 38 50.07 -61.71 41.87
C TYR A 38 48.74 -61.18 41.34
N ALA A 39 47.69 -61.15 42.17
CA ALA A 39 46.38 -60.63 41.78
C ALA A 39 46.45 -59.14 41.40
N ASP A 40 47.03 -58.31 42.29
CA ASP A 40 47.17 -56.87 42.06
C ASP A 40 48.01 -56.58 40.80
N ARG A 41 49.16 -57.26 40.63
CA ARG A 41 50.05 -57.08 39.47
C ARG A 41 49.45 -57.56 38.14
N ARG A 42 48.49 -58.51 38.18
CA ARG A 42 47.72 -58.94 37.01
C ARG A 42 46.60 -57.98 36.63
N ILE A 43 46.07 -57.22 37.59
CA ILE A 43 44.98 -56.26 37.41
C ILE A 43 45.51 -54.86 37.08
N GLU A 44 46.70 -54.49 37.57
CA GLU A 44 47.37 -53.19 37.32
C GLU A 44 47.35 -52.71 35.85
N PRO A 45 47.60 -53.54 34.82
CA PRO A 45 47.51 -53.09 33.42
C PRO A 45 46.11 -52.65 32.98
N LEU A 46 45.06 -53.18 33.63
CA LEU A 46 43.66 -52.80 33.39
C LEU A 46 43.28 -51.51 34.12
N LEU A 47 43.94 -51.22 35.24
CA LEU A 47 43.71 -50.01 36.05
C LEU A 47 44.58 -48.81 35.62
N LYS A 48 45.59 -49.01 34.78
CA LYS A 48 46.54 -47.96 34.35
C LYS A 48 45.88 -46.68 33.78
N ASN A 49 44.68 -46.78 33.22
CA ASN A 49 43.91 -45.65 32.68
C ASN A 49 42.63 -45.36 33.51
N LYS A 50 42.59 -45.76 34.79
CA LYS A 50 41.48 -45.53 35.72
C LYS A 50 41.92 -44.61 36.86
N PHE A 51 41.01 -43.72 37.25
CA PHE A 51 41.19 -42.82 38.39
C PHE A 51 40.74 -43.50 39.68
N ALA A 52 41.23 -43.04 40.84
CA ALA A 52 40.70 -43.47 42.13
C ALA A 52 39.21 -43.12 42.24
N GLY A 53 38.42 -44.00 42.86
CA GLY A 53 36.96 -43.86 42.96
C GLY A 53 36.18 -45.13 42.55
N ILE A 54 34.86 -45.04 42.62
CA ILE A 54 33.92 -46.15 42.37
C ILE A 54 33.81 -46.43 40.87
N VAL A 55 33.96 -47.68 40.47
CA VAL A 55 33.84 -48.15 39.07
C VAL A 55 32.42 -48.60 38.76
N SER A 56 31.78 -49.33 39.68
CA SER A 56 30.41 -49.83 39.53
C SER A 56 29.85 -50.32 40.87
N GLY A 57 28.53 -50.22 41.07
CA GLY A 57 27.87 -50.65 42.31
C GLY A 57 28.20 -49.77 43.51
N LEU A 58 28.28 -50.37 44.70
CA LEU A 58 28.53 -49.68 45.99
C LEU A 58 27.49 -48.60 46.34
N GLU A 59 26.28 -48.70 45.80
CA GLU A 59 25.14 -47.89 46.22
C GLU A 59 24.77 -48.18 47.67
N ILE A 60 24.39 -47.13 48.40
CA ILE A 60 24.03 -47.20 49.82
C ILE A 60 22.52 -47.09 49.96
N ARG A 61 21.94 -48.00 50.73
CA ARG A 61 20.55 -47.89 51.20
C ARG A 61 20.57 -47.73 52.72
N SER A 62 20.13 -46.55 53.14
CA SER A 62 19.73 -46.23 54.52
C SER A 62 18.23 -45.95 54.50
N SER A 63 17.51 -46.37 55.53
CA SER A 63 16.07 -46.12 55.69
C SER A 63 15.81 -44.63 55.92
N SER A 64 15.28 -43.94 54.89
CA SER A 64 15.10 -42.48 54.87
C SER A 64 14.28 -41.91 56.04
N ASN A 65 13.45 -42.73 56.66
CA ASN A 65 12.52 -42.31 57.72
C ASN A 65 13.01 -42.69 59.13
N ASN A 66 13.98 -43.62 59.26
CA ASN A 66 14.55 -44.09 60.52
C ASN A 66 16.06 -44.29 60.34
N LEU A 67 16.87 -43.30 60.74
CA LEU A 67 18.34 -43.38 60.72
C LEU A 67 18.90 -44.40 61.74
N GLU A 68 18.06 -45.03 62.55
CA GLU A 68 18.44 -45.98 63.61
C GLU A 68 18.82 -47.39 63.08
N GLU A 69 18.28 -47.82 61.94
CA GLU A 69 18.43 -49.22 61.45
C GLU A 69 19.77 -49.53 60.77
N GLY A 70 20.64 -48.53 60.58
CA GLY A 70 21.98 -48.70 60.02
C GLY A 70 22.10 -48.52 58.50
N VAL A 71 23.14 -49.14 57.94
CA VAL A 71 23.59 -48.96 56.55
C VAL A 71 23.65 -50.29 55.84
N THR A 72 23.16 -50.33 54.60
CA THR A 72 23.39 -51.47 53.69
C THR A 72 24.09 -50.99 52.42
N VAL A 73 25.25 -51.58 52.11
CA VAL A 73 26.05 -51.26 50.92
C VAL A 73 25.92 -52.41 49.92
N SER A 74 25.51 -52.08 48.71
CA SER A 74 25.37 -53.06 47.62
C SER A 74 26.74 -53.53 47.10
N PRO A 75 26.84 -54.77 46.55
CA PRO A 75 28.06 -55.24 45.90
C PRO A 75 28.54 -54.29 44.80
N GLY A 76 29.86 -54.21 44.62
CA GLY A 76 30.48 -53.30 43.66
C GLY A 76 32.00 -53.29 43.70
N ILE A 77 32.60 -52.47 42.84
CA ILE A 77 34.04 -52.39 42.61
C ILE A 77 34.47 -50.93 42.57
N ALA A 78 35.62 -50.65 43.18
CA ALA A 78 36.28 -49.35 43.18
C ALA A 78 37.80 -49.48 43.00
N VAL A 79 38.46 -48.36 42.76
CA VAL A 79 39.91 -48.19 42.76
C VAL A 79 40.29 -47.32 43.96
N ALA A 80 41.09 -47.86 44.88
CA ALA A 80 41.54 -47.15 46.07
C ALA A 80 42.55 -46.02 45.73
N GLY A 81 42.79 -45.12 46.68
CA GLY A 81 43.72 -43.99 46.53
C GLY A 81 45.16 -44.35 46.10
N ASN A 82 45.60 -45.58 46.35
CA ASN A 82 46.89 -46.12 45.91
C ASN A 82 46.86 -46.82 44.53
N GLY A 83 45.73 -46.79 43.82
CA GLY A 83 45.54 -47.42 42.51
C GLY A 83 45.23 -48.92 42.55
N LEU A 84 45.07 -49.54 43.73
CA LEU A 84 44.69 -50.95 43.85
C LEU A 84 43.18 -51.16 43.71
N MET A 85 42.79 -52.34 43.24
CA MET A 85 41.38 -52.74 43.22
C MET A 85 40.86 -52.97 44.64
N LEU A 86 39.65 -52.45 44.88
CA LEU A 86 38.83 -52.71 46.05
C LEU A 86 37.49 -53.25 45.55
N GLY A 87 36.98 -54.34 46.16
CA GLY A 87 35.74 -54.98 45.71
C GLY A 87 34.93 -55.54 46.86
N LEU A 88 33.61 -55.31 46.81
CA LEU A 88 32.62 -55.85 47.71
C LEU A 88 31.73 -56.83 46.93
N TYR A 89 31.83 -58.12 47.22
CA TYR A 89 31.12 -59.17 46.45
C TYR A 89 29.76 -59.56 47.04
N TYR A 90 29.52 -59.24 48.31
CA TYR A 90 28.28 -59.52 49.05
C TYR A 90 27.77 -58.23 49.72
N PRO A 91 26.45 -58.03 49.86
CA PRO A 91 25.93 -56.81 50.47
C PRO A 91 26.35 -56.71 51.94
N LEU A 92 27.04 -55.63 52.29
CA LEU A 92 27.54 -55.37 53.64
C LEU A 92 26.48 -54.62 54.44
N ARG A 93 26.16 -55.11 55.64
CA ARG A 93 25.20 -54.49 56.56
C ARG A 93 25.87 -54.20 57.90
N VAL A 94 25.83 -52.94 58.34
CA VAL A 94 26.50 -52.48 59.57
C VAL A 94 25.63 -51.41 60.24
N THR A 95 25.54 -51.36 61.57
CA THR A 95 24.80 -50.32 62.29
C THR A 95 25.68 -49.09 62.51
N TRP A 96 25.09 -47.90 62.53
CA TRP A 96 25.86 -46.66 62.73
C TRP A 96 26.62 -46.64 64.07
N GLN A 97 26.05 -47.22 65.13
CA GLN A 97 26.70 -47.37 66.43
C GLN A 97 28.01 -48.16 66.33
N THR A 98 28.00 -49.33 65.67
CA THR A 98 29.22 -50.14 65.51
C THR A 98 30.32 -49.40 64.75
N LEU A 99 29.99 -48.58 63.74
CA LEU A 99 30.98 -47.74 63.04
C LEU A 99 31.55 -46.62 63.92
N LEU A 100 30.73 -46.04 64.81
CA LEU A 100 31.15 -44.99 65.74
C LEU A 100 32.03 -45.56 66.87
N GLU A 101 31.69 -46.73 67.41
CA GLU A 101 32.49 -47.46 68.39
C GLU A 101 33.85 -47.90 67.80
N GLU A 102 33.83 -48.49 66.59
CA GLU A 102 35.04 -48.86 65.84
C GLU A 102 35.93 -47.63 65.63
N TYR A 103 35.39 -46.52 65.13
CA TYR A 103 36.12 -45.25 64.96
C TYR A 103 36.73 -44.71 66.27
N LEU A 104 35.98 -44.70 67.37
CA LEU A 104 36.47 -44.23 68.68
C LEU A 104 37.63 -45.11 69.17
N SER A 105 37.52 -46.43 68.96
CA SER A 105 38.56 -47.40 69.34
C SER A 105 39.82 -47.32 68.47
N GLU A 106 39.69 -47.16 67.15
CA GLU A 106 40.81 -47.05 66.22
C GLU A 106 41.59 -45.74 66.40
N THR A 107 40.89 -44.64 66.62
CA THR A 107 41.49 -43.29 66.68
C THR A 107 41.86 -42.82 68.08
N ASN A 108 41.46 -43.55 69.13
CA ASN A 108 41.56 -43.12 70.54
C ASN A 108 40.96 -41.72 70.80
N ALA A 109 39.94 -41.32 70.03
CA ALA A 109 39.29 -40.02 70.15
C ALA A 109 38.27 -39.99 71.29
N ALA A 110 38.22 -38.89 72.05
CA ALA A 110 37.27 -38.73 73.16
C ALA A 110 35.86 -38.27 72.73
N LYS A 111 35.67 -37.81 71.48
CA LYS A 111 34.37 -37.35 70.95
C LYS A 111 34.23 -37.65 69.45
N ALA A 112 33.09 -38.24 69.07
CA ALA A 112 32.75 -38.51 67.67
C ALA A 112 32.02 -37.36 66.96
N ASN A 113 31.69 -36.25 67.64
CA ASN A 113 30.98 -35.12 67.03
C ASN A 113 31.78 -34.48 65.86
N GLY A 114 31.14 -34.30 64.71
CA GLY A 114 31.72 -33.71 63.50
C GLY A 114 31.16 -34.29 62.19
N VAL A 115 31.86 -34.01 61.07
CA VAL A 115 31.52 -34.51 59.73
C VAL A 115 32.57 -35.53 59.28
N PHE A 116 32.14 -36.58 58.59
CA PHE A 116 32.96 -37.72 58.19
C PHE A 116 32.68 -38.10 56.74
N TYR A 117 33.71 -38.63 56.04
CA TYR A 117 33.48 -39.52 54.92
C TYR A 117 33.24 -40.93 55.45
N LEU A 118 32.17 -41.58 54.97
CA LEU A 118 31.99 -43.02 55.07
C LEU A 118 32.87 -43.65 53.99
N THR A 119 33.94 -44.34 54.38
CA THR A 119 34.89 -44.98 53.46
C THR A 119 34.67 -46.49 53.43
N LEU A 120 34.97 -47.08 52.27
CA LEU A 120 35.17 -48.51 52.12
C LEU A 120 36.68 -48.76 52.05
N ARG A 121 37.18 -49.54 53.00
CA ARG A 121 38.60 -49.75 53.29
C ARG A 121 38.99 -51.18 52.95
N ARG A 122 40.06 -51.35 52.17
CA ARG A 122 40.69 -52.65 51.94
C ARG A 122 41.57 -52.99 53.14
N THR A 123 41.08 -53.90 53.98
CA THR A 123 41.78 -54.43 55.17
C THR A 123 42.11 -55.91 54.98
N GLU A 124 42.97 -56.43 55.84
CA GLU A 124 43.27 -57.85 55.95
C GLU A 124 42.69 -58.35 57.26
N ALA A 125 41.76 -59.29 57.17
CA ALA A 125 41.10 -59.89 58.32
C ALA A 125 41.36 -61.40 58.35
N TYR A 126 41.28 -61.96 59.56
CA TYR A 126 41.28 -63.40 59.75
C TYR A 126 39.84 -63.90 59.78
N VAL A 127 39.45 -64.64 58.73
CA VAL A 127 38.17 -65.33 58.63
C VAL A 127 38.30 -66.69 59.34
N ASP A 128 37.20 -67.18 59.91
CA ASP A 128 37.11 -68.38 60.76
C ASP A 128 37.85 -68.26 62.12
N ALA A 129 38.40 -67.08 62.45
CA ALA A 129 39.08 -66.79 63.71
C ALA A 129 38.12 -66.51 64.89
N ASP A 130 37.05 -67.28 65.03
CA ASP A 130 36.17 -67.19 66.19
C ASP A 130 36.84 -67.89 67.40
N PRO A 131 37.27 -67.15 68.44
CA PRO A 131 37.98 -67.75 69.58
C PRO A 131 37.08 -68.66 70.43
N THR A 132 35.77 -68.68 70.18
CA THR A 132 34.82 -69.59 70.84
C THR A 132 34.69 -70.94 70.13
N ILE A 133 35.10 -71.05 68.87
CA ILE A 133 35.07 -72.30 68.11
C ILE A 133 36.35 -73.09 68.40
N LEU A 134 36.25 -74.03 69.34
CA LEU A 134 37.33 -74.98 69.61
C LEU A 134 37.62 -75.83 68.35
N PRO A 135 38.87 -75.85 67.84
CA PRO A 135 39.24 -76.70 66.72
C PRO A 135 38.90 -78.16 67.03
N CYS A 136 38.27 -78.86 66.08
CA CYS A 136 37.72 -80.21 66.30
C CYS A 136 38.72 -81.30 66.72
N GLN A 137 40.02 -81.00 66.79
CA GLN A 137 41.10 -81.90 67.23
C GLN A 137 42.16 -81.22 68.14
N ARG A 138 42.03 -79.93 68.50
CA ARG A 138 43.03 -79.18 69.30
C ARG A 138 42.34 -78.28 70.31
N THR A 139 42.91 -78.16 71.51
CA THR A 139 42.39 -77.27 72.58
C THR A 139 43.03 -75.88 72.60
N GLU A 140 44.07 -75.66 71.80
CA GLU A 140 44.77 -74.39 71.66
C GLU A 140 44.60 -73.88 70.22
N PHE A 141 44.09 -72.66 70.08
CA PHE A 141 43.92 -71.98 68.80
C PHE A 141 45.27 -71.58 68.22
N ASP A 142 45.53 -72.00 66.99
CA ASP A 142 46.77 -71.73 66.25
C ASP A 142 46.48 -70.72 65.13
N PRO A 143 46.79 -69.42 65.30
CA PRO A 143 46.42 -68.38 64.34
C PRO A 143 47.07 -68.55 62.96
N THR A 144 48.08 -69.43 62.83
CA THR A 144 48.73 -69.73 61.55
C THR A 144 48.05 -70.85 60.76
N ARG A 145 47.05 -71.51 61.36
CA ARG A 145 46.37 -72.69 60.81
C ARG A 145 44.85 -72.61 60.92
N ASP A 146 44.35 -72.29 62.10
CA ASP A 146 42.93 -72.38 62.44
C ASP A 146 42.14 -71.13 61.98
N ALA A 147 42.84 -70.14 61.40
CA ALA A 147 42.27 -68.94 60.81
C ALA A 147 42.80 -68.69 59.39
N THR A 148 41.93 -68.23 58.49
CA THR A 148 42.29 -67.91 57.10
C THR A 148 42.44 -66.41 56.94
N ARG A 149 43.64 -65.91 56.61
CA ARG A 149 43.83 -64.49 56.25
C ARG A 149 43.17 -64.23 54.88
N VAL A 150 42.31 -63.22 54.82
CA VAL A 150 41.57 -62.82 53.62
C VAL A 150 41.61 -61.30 53.49
N VAL A 151 41.77 -60.79 52.27
CA VAL A 151 41.55 -59.36 51.99
C VAL A 151 40.05 -59.11 51.98
N VAL A 152 39.58 -58.26 52.87
CA VAL A 152 38.16 -57.91 53.02
C VAL A 152 37.94 -56.40 52.79
N GLY A 153 36.74 -56.04 52.35
CA GLY A 153 36.28 -54.66 52.35
C GLY A 153 35.50 -54.40 53.64
N THR A 154 36.04 -53.58 54.53
CA THR A 154 35.32 -53.11 55.74
C THR A 154 34.94 -51.64 55.59
N LEU A 155 33.86 -51.22 56.23
CA LEU A 155 33.51 -49.80 56.29
C LEU A 155 34.39 -49.09 57.34
N GLY A 156 34.55 -47.79 57.19
CA GLY A 156 35.28 -46.93 58.12
C GLY A 156 34.75 -45.50 58.08
N LEU A 157 35.13 -44.71 59.07
CA LEU A 157 34.80 -43.29 59.15
C LEU A 157 36.07 -42.46 59.14
N GLN A 158 36.21 -41.57 58.16
CA GLN A 158 37.32 -40.62 58.09
C GLN A 158 36.83 -39.21 58.44
N LYS A 159 37.28 -38.68 59.58
CA LYS A 159 36.87 -37.35 60.07
C LYS A 159 37.41 -36.20 59.21
N LEU A 160 36.55 -35.24 58.91
CA LEU A 160 36.91 -33.98 58.26
C LEU A 160 37.26 -32.91 59.30
N GLY A 161 38.15 -31.98 58.91
CA GLY A 161 38.61 -30.87 59.75
C GLY A 161 37.60 -29.73 59.91
N ILE A 162 36.33 -30.05 60.16
CA ILE A 162 35.23 -29.10 60.35
C ILE A 162 34.97 -28.94 61.85
N GLU A 163 34.80 -27.70 62.31
CA GLU A 163 34.50 -27.45 63.72
C GLU A 163 33.08 -27.90 64.08
N PRO A 164 32.86 -28.66 65.18
CA PRO A 164 31.53 -29.13 65.58
C PRO A 164 30.48 -28.04 65.80
N SER A 165 30.90 -26.81 66.11
CA SER A 165 30.03 -25.65 66.25
C SER A 165 29.31 -25.29 64.94
N ILE A 166 30.00 -25.43 63.80
CA ILE A 166 29.48 -25.13 62.46
C ILE A 166 28.40 -26.15 62.05
N VAL A 167 28.58 -27.43 62.42
CA VAL A 167 27.66 -28.52 62.07
C VAL A 167 26.25 -28.31 62.62
N ASN A 168 26.12 -27.61 63.75
CA ASN A 168 24.84 -27.32 64.40
C ASN A 168 24.23 -25.97 63.97
N SER A 169 25.01 -25.04 63.43
CA SER A 169 24.56 -23.70 63.03
C SER A 169 24.23 -23.57 61.54
N THR A 170 24.78 -24.46 60.71
CA THR A 170 24.80 -24.37 59.25
C THR A 170 23.89 -25.43 58.64
N SER A 171 23.19 -25.11 57.55
CA SER A 171 22.31 -26.07 56.89
C SER A 171 23.08 -27.23 56.26
N GLN A 172 22.45 -28.42 56.22
CA GLN A 172 23.04 -29.63 55.63
C GLN A 172 23.54 -29.38 54.20
N SER A 173 22.71 -28.76 53.35
CA SER A 173 23.03 -28.47 51.94
C SER A 173 24.28 -27.60 51.79
N GLN A 174 24.47 -26.62 52.68
CA GLN A 174 25.61 -25.70 52.65
C GLN A 174 26.91 -26.40 53.11
N ILE A 175 26.85 -27.27 54.13
CA ILE A 175 28.00 -28.08 54.57
C ILE A 175 28.44 -29.04 53.45
N GLU A 176 27.48 -29.74 52.84
CA GLU A 176 27.75 -30.65 51.72
C GLU A 176 28.37 -29.92 50.52
N ASN A 177 27.83 -28.76 50.16
CA ASN A 177 28.32 -27.92 49.08
C ASN A 177 29.75 -27.40 49.34
N TRP A 178 30.04 -26.96 50.57
CA TRP A 178 31.37 -26.50 50.98
C TRP A 178 32.42 -27.64 50.95
N VAL A 179 32.06 -28.84 51.43
CA VAL A 179 32.96 -30.00 51.40
C VAL A 179 33.20 -30.49 49.97
N ALA A 180 32.16 -30.52 49.13
CA ALA A 180 32.31 -30.87 47.72
C ALA A 180 33.21 -29.85 47.00
N ALA A 181 32.90 -28.55 47.10
CA ALA A 181 33.63 -27.47 46.43
C ALA A 181 35.13 -27.43 46.80
N ASN A 182 35.48 -27.63 48.07
CA ASN A 182 36.88 -27.67 48.52
C ASN A 182 37.67 -28.88 48.00
N ASN A 183 37.00 -29.97 47.64
CA ASN A 183 37.61 -31.24 47.22
C ASN A 183 37.41 -31.55 45.73
N VAL A 184 36.96 -30.56 44.94
CA VAL A 184 36.64 -30.66 43.51
C VAL A 184 37.79 -31.23 42.65
N ASP A 185 39.04 -30.89 42.96
CA ASP A 185 40.22 -31.41 42.23
C ASP A 185 40.46 -32.92 42.45
N ALA A 186 39.71 -33.56 43.37
CA ALA A 186 39.79 -34.97 43.76
C ALA A 186 41.19 -35.47 44.22
N THR A 187 42.17 -34.58 44.35
CA THR A 187 43.57 -34.91 44.71
C THR A 187 43.69 -35.56 46.08
N PHE A 188 42.77 -35.25 47.01
CA PHE A 188 42.72 -35.85 48.34
C PHE A 188 42.48 -37.37 48.30
N LEU A 189 41.87 -37.94 47.24
CA LEU A 189 41.69 -39.39 47.09
C LEU A 189 43.03 -40.14 47.12
N ASN A 190 44.10 -39.54 46.60
CA ASN A 190 45.45 -40.12 46.65
C ASN A 190 45.98 -40.25 48.09
N SER A 191 45.47 -39.43 49.03
CA SER A 191 45.85 -39.50 50.45
C SER A 191 45.15 -40.64 51.21
N MET A 192 44.02 -41.14 50.68
CA MET A 192 43.18 -42.19 51.30
C MET A 192 43.75 -43.61 51.17
N LYS A 193 44.89 -43.80 50.47
CA LYS A 193 45.63 -45.08 50.37
C LYS A 193 44.77 -46.29 49.98
N ASN A 194 44.31 -47.08 50.96
CA ASN A 194 43.52 -48.31 50.77
C ASN A 194 42.00 -48.07 50.78
N GLU A 195 41.56 -46.81 50.80
CA GLU A 195 40.17 -46.41 51.02
C GLU A 195 39.56 -45.72 49.81
N VAL A 196 38.23 -45.78 49.71
CA VAL A 196 37.40 -45.04 48.77
C VAL A 196 36.18 -44.46 49.51
N PRO A 197 35.87 -43.16 49.38
CA PRO A 197 34.67 -42.59 49.97
C PRO A 197 33.40 -43.05 49.22
N LEU A 198 32.36 -43.39 49.99
CA LEU A 198 31.05 -43.79 49.47
C LEU A 198 29.97 -42.71 49.66
N GLY A 199 30.15 -41.83 50.64
CA GLY A 199 29.18 -40.81 51.05
C GLY A 199 29.69 -39.99 52.22
N LEU A 200 28.91 -38.98 52.60
CA LEU A 200 29.25 -38.01 53.65
C LEU A 200 28.22 -38.10 54.79
N LEU A 201 28.71 -38.00 56.02
CA LEU A 201 27.97 -38.27 57.25
C LEU A 201 28.19 -37.14 58.26
N ALA A 202 27.13 -36.70 58.95
CA ALA A 202 27.25 -35.83 60.12
C ALA A 202 26.80 -36.53 61.39
N VAL A 203 27.53 -36.30 62.48
CA VAL A 203 27.35 -36.95 63.78
C VAL A 203 27.26 -35.87 64.86
N SER A 204 26.16 -35.86 65.59
CA SER A 204 25.90 -34.94 66.70
C SER A 204 25.88 -35.67 68.06
N GLU A 205 26.02 -34.91 69.15
CA GLU A 205 25.79 -35.43 70.50
C GLU A 205 24.30 -35.71 70.69
N ASN A 206 23.97 -36.87 71.28
CA ASN A 206 22.57 -37.27 71.51
C ASN A 206 21.99 -36.51 72.70
N THR A 207 20.86 -35.82 72.50
CA THR A 207 20.17 -35.02 73.53
C THR A 207 18.88 -35.67 74.03
N SER A 208 18.59 -36.91 73.63
CA SER A 208 17.42 -37.67 74.10
C SER A 208 17.66 -38.37 75.45
N ASP A 209 16.59 -38.83 76.11
CA ASP A 209 16.65 -39.52 77.40
C ASP A 209 17.48 -40.83 77.39
N ASN A 210 17.81 -41.36 76.20
CA ASN A 210 18.64 -42.56 76.01
C ASN A 210 20.15 -42.25 75.81
N ALA A 211 20.61 -41.03 76.11
CA ALA A 211 21.97 -40.58 75.83
C ALA A 211 23.09 -41.34 76.60
N GLU A 212 22.78 -42.04 77.70
CA GLU A 212 23.78 -42.82 78.46
C GLU A 212 24.25 -44.07 77.70
N ASP A 213 23.35 -44.76 77.00
CA ASP A 213 23.68 -45.95 76.20
C ASP A 213 24.17 -45.59 74.77
N GLN A 214 23.76 -44.43 74.25
CA GLN A 214 24.09 -43.99 72.88
C GLN A 214 24.46 -42.49 72.85
N PRO A 215 25.71 -42.12 73.17
CA PRO A 215 26.12 -40.72 73.32
C PRO A 215 26.21 -39.92 72.02
N PHE A 216 26.26 -40.58 70.86
CA PHE A 216 26.38 -39.95 69.54
C PHE A 216 25.39 -40.57 68.56
N VAL A 217 24.74 -39.72 67.75
CA VAL A 217 23.73 -40.12 66.75
C VAL A 217 24.05 -39.45 65.42
N VAL A 218 23.77 -40.14 64.32
CA VAL A 218 23.85 -39.59 62.96
C VAL A 218 22.72 -38.59 62.75
N SER A 219 23.06 -37.33 62.50
CA SER A 219 22.06 -36.29 62.23
C SER A 219 21.56 -36.33 60.79
N TRP A 220 22.45 -36.66 59.85
CA TRP A 220 22.11 -36.89 58.44
C TRP A 220 23.21 -37.63 57.69
N PHE A 221 22.83 -38.26 56.58
CA PHE A 221 23.71 -38.94 55.64
C PHE A 221 23.41 -38.50 54.20
N SER A 222 24.44 -38.29 53.39
CA SER A 222 24.32 -37.90 51.98
C SER A 222 25.31 -38.66 51.11
N GLN A 223 24.78 -39.58 50.30
CA GLN A 223 25.59 -40.33 49.34
C GLN A 223 26.12 -39.46 48.18
N PRO A 224 25.32 -38.57 47.52
CA PRO A 224 25.79 -37.80 46.36
C PRO A 224 27.04 -36.97 46.63
N SER A 225 27.12 -36.38 47.81
CA SER A 225 28.18 -35.45 48.24
C SER A 225 29.50 -36.12 48.65
N GLY A 226 29.59 -37.45 48.52
CA GLY A 226 30.81 -38.23 48.75
C GLY A 226 31.06 -39.38 47.76
N ASN A 227 30.30 -39.45 46.66
CA ASN A 227 30.36 -40.56 45.69
C ASN A 227 31.32 -40.24 44.52
N TYR A 228 32.63 -40.39 44.75
CA TYR A 228 33.64 -40.12 43.74
C TYR A 228 33.77 -41.30 42.76
N ARG A 229 33.41 -41.10 41.49
CA ARG A 229 33.51 -42.12 40.43
C ARG A 229 34.91 -42.22 39.84
N SER A 230 35.26 -43.40 39.31
CA SER A 230 36.51 -43.68 38.57
C SER A 230 36.47 -43.14 37.13
N ILE A 231 36.33 -41.82 37.03
CA ILE A 231 36.27 -41.01 35.80
C ILE A 231 37.24 -39.82 36.01
N ALA A 232 37.68 -39.16 34.93
CA ALA A 232 38.36 -37.88 35.04
C ALA A 232 37.47 -36.85 35.75
N ASP A 233 38.08 -35.85 36.39
CA ASP A 233 37.38 -34.69 36.96
C ASP A 233 36.24 -35.04 37.95
N SER A 234 36.39 -36.17 38.64
CA SER A 234 35.32 -36.80 39.44
C SER A 234 34.78 -35.93 40.58
N GLY A 235 35.60 -35.04 41.16
CA GLY A 235 35.15 -34.10 42.19
C GLY A 235 34.24 -32.99 41.65
N TYR A 236 34.40 -32.57 40.38
CA TYR A 236 33.43 -31.69 39.72
C TYR A 236 32.08 -32.41 39.52
N HIS A 237 32.10 -33.69 39.16
CA HIS A 237 30.87 -34.50 39.09
C HIS A 237 30.21 -34.70 40.46
N VAL A 238 30.96 -34.81 41.56
CA VAL A 238 30.42 -34.84 42.92
C VAL A 238 29.75 -33.51 43.27
N LEU A 239 30.37 -32.36 42.97
CA LEU A 239 29.75 -31.05 43.19
C LEU A 239 28.45 -30.88 42.37
N LEU A 240 28.45 -31.29 41.10
CA LEU A 240 27.24 -31.27 40.26
C LEU A 240 26.13 -32.18 40.83
N GLN A 241 26.46 -33.39 41.28
CA GLN A 241 25.48 -34.31 41.88
C GLN A 241 24.95 -33.79 43.22
N GLN A 242 25.80 -33.16 44.04
CA GLN A 242 25.40 -32.50 45.29
C GLN A 242 24.40 -31.37 45.03
N VAL A 243 24.71 -30.47 44.08
CA VAL A 243 23.83 -29.34 43.74
C VAL A 243 22.50 -29.83 43.16
N ASN A 244 22.52 -30.78 42.22
CA ASN A 244 21.28 -31.35 41.66
C ASN A 244 20.44 -32.07 42.73
N HIS A 245 21.07 -32.72 43.71
CA HIS A 245 20.37 -33.34 44.85
C HIS A 245 19.76 -32.28 45.79
N ALA A 246 20.48 -31.20 46.08
CA ALA A 246 19.98 -30.10 46.91
C ALA A 246 18.76 -29.41 46.28
N PHE A 247 18.81 -29.11 44.97
CA PHE A 247 17.66 -28.57 44.23
C PHE A 247 16.45 -29.51 44.27
N ARG A 248 16.63 -30.81 43.96
CA ARG A 248 15.53 -31.80 44.00
C ARG A 248 14.90 -31.91 45.38
N ARG A 249 15.70 -31.87 46.46
CA ARG A 249 15.20 -31.88 47.84
C ARG A 249 14.41 -30.61 48.17
N ALA A 250 14.87 -29.45 47.73
CA ALA A 250 14.16 -28.18 47.95
C ALA A 250 12.82 -28.15 47.17
N LEU A 251 12.81 -28.58 45.91
CA LEU A 251 11.61 -28.68 45.08
C LEU A 251 10.56 -29.65 45.67
N LEU A 252 10.98 -30.84 46.11
CA LEU A 252 10.07 -31.79 46.80
C LEU A 252 9.56 -31.25 48.14
N GLY A 253 10.30 -30.35 48.80
CA GLY A 253 9.83 -29.62 49.97
C GLY A 253 8.83 -28.51 49.64
N ALA A 254 8.90 -27.92 48.44
CA ALA A 254 8.07 -26.79 48.03
C ALA A 254 6.57 -27.15 47.91
N ASP A 255 6.23 -28.43 47.70
CA ASP A 255 4.83 -28.92 47.77
C ASP A 255 4.21 -28.75 49.18
N SER A 256 5.02 -28.56 50.22
CA SER A 256 4.58 -28.31 51.61
C SER A 256 4.61 -26.82 52.02
N ARG A 257 4.86 -25.90 51.07
CA ARG A 257 4.89 -24.45 51.33
C ARG A 257 3.51 -23.89 51.68
N PRO A 258 3.43 -22.77 52.42
CA PRO A 258 2.19 -22.01 52.54
C PRO A 258 1.86 -21.28 51.23
N ASP A 259 0.59 -21.31 50.80
CA ASP A 259 0.11 -20.72 49.53
C ASP A 259 0.45 -19.24 49.30
N ALA A 260 0.72 -18.49 50.37
CA ALA A 260 1.08 -17.08 50.32
C ALA A 260 2.55 -16.80 49.94
N MET A 261 3.40 -17.83 49.79
CA MET A 261 4.83 -17.70 49.53
C MET A 261 5.18 -18.10 48.09
N SER A 262 5.85 -17.20 47.36
CA SER A 262 6.34 -17.50 46.00
C SER A 262 7.39 -18.63 46.02
N LEU A 263 7.56 -19.35 44.91
CA LEU A 263 8.58 -20.40 44.85
C LEU A 263 10.00 -19.83 45.00
N ILE A 264 10.27 -18.67 44.40
CA ILE A 264 11.56 -18.00 44.47
C ILE A 264 11.90 -17.65 45.93
N THR A 265 10.97 -17.05 46.67
CA THR A 265 11.14 -16.72 48.09
C THR A 265 11.35 -17.98 48.94
N TYR A 266 10.61 -19.06 48.66
CA TYR A 266 10.80 -20.34 49.34
C TYR A 266 12.19 -20.94 49.08
N LEU A 267 12.70 -20.84 47.85
CA LEU A 267 14.05 -21.30 47.49
C LEU A 267 15.14 -20.44 48.15
N GLU A 268 14.97 -19.13 48.24
CA GLU A 268 15.90 -18.23 48.93
C GLU A 268 16.02 -18.56 50.43
N ASP A 269 14.90 -18.86 51.10
CA ASP A 269 14.89 -19.22 52.52
C ASP A 269 15.47 -20.63 52.80
N ASN A 270 15.26 -21.60 51.90
CA ASN A 270 15.53 -23.03 52.16
C ASN A 270 16.73 -23.61 51.40
N LEU A 271 17.19 -23.01 50.29
CA LEU A 271 18.28 -23.51 49.46
C LEU A 271 19.53 -22.63 49.58
N GLN A 272 20.29 -22.88 50.65
CA GLN A 272 21.58 -22.23 50.90
C GLN A 272 22.72 -23.02 50.22
N LEU A 273 23.30 -22.44 49.16
CA LEU A 273 24.50 -22.94 48.48
C LEU A 273 25.55 -21.82 48.43
N ASP A 274 26.79 -22.14 48.82
CA ASP A 274 27.93 -21.20 48.79
C ASP A 274 28.57 -21.17 47.40
N PHE A 275 28.48 -22.27 46.66
CA PHE A 275 29.22 -22.53 45.44
C PHE A 275 28.36 -23.23 44.37
N LEU A 276 28.58 -22.88 43.10
CA LEU A 276 28.06 -23.61 41.95
C LEU A 276 29.19 -24.27 41.14
N PRO A 277 28.97 -25.47 40.55
CA PRO A 277 29.86 -26.01 39.54
C PRO A 277 29.92 -25.05 38.33
N ALA A 278 30.93 -25.18 37.48
CA ALA A 278 31.08 -24.29 36.34
C ALA A 278 30.10 -24.56 35.19
N ALA A 279 29.41 -25.70 35.21
CA ALA A 279 28.26 -25.99 34.38
C ALA A 279 27.31 -26.95 35.11
N GLY A 280 26.02 -26.89 34.79
CA GLY A 280 25.00 -27.75 35.40
C GLY A 280 23.58 -27.49 34.89
N GLU A 281 22.61 -28.05 35.61
CA GLU A 281 21.17 -27.93 35.37
C GLU A 281 20.55 -27.00 36.44
N LEU A 282 19.56 -26.21 36.07
CA LEU A 282 18.76 -25.38 36.97
C LEU A 282 17.26 -25.69 36.77
N PRO A 283 16.44 -25.63 37.83
CA PRO A 283 14.98 -25.68 37.72
C PRO A 283 14.44 -24.59 36.77
N LYS A 284 13.46 -24.94 35.92
CA LYS A 284 12.84 -24.00 34.97
C LYS A 284 12.17 -22.84 35.70
N GLU A 285 11.63 -23.12 36.88
CA GLU A 285 10.85 -22.22 37.72
C GLU A 285 11.67 -21.10 38.38
N ILE A 286 12.99 -21.06 38.16
CA ILE A 286 13.87 -19.95 38.56
C ILE A 286 13.72 -18.74 37.63
N ILE A 287 13.29 -18.94 36.39
CA ILE A 287 13.08 -17.85 35.42
C ILE A 287 11.57 -17.57 35.29
N SER A 288 11.15 -16.39 35.68
CA SER A 288 9.81 -15.84 35.39
C SER A 288 9.85 -14.92 34.17
N ASP A 289 8.77 -14.98 33.38
CA ASP A 289 8.54 -14.17 32.18
C ASP A 289 9.67 -14.28 31.14
N ILE A 290 10.00 -15.54 30.76
CA ILE A 290 11.09 -15.92 29.84
C ILE A 290 11.01 -15.20 28.49
N ASP A 291 9.79 -14.90 28.02
CA ASP A 291 9.53 -14.24 26.75
C ASP A 291 9.63 -12.70 26.81
N SER A 292 9.68 -12.11 28.00
CA SER A 292 9.87 -10.67 28.18
C SER A 292 11.27 -10.19 27.77
N LEU A 293 11.43 -8.87 27.57
CA LEU A 293 12.73 -8.27 27.24
C LEU A 293 13.73 -8.33 28.41
N ASN A 294 13.25 -8.46 29.64
CA ASN A 294 14.05 -8.51 30.86
C ASN A 294 13.50 -9.61 31.80
N PRO A 295 13.70 -10.90 31.48
CA PRO A 295 13.19 -11.99 32.30
C PRO A 295 13.77 -11.93 33.70
N SER A 296 12.93 -12.22 34.69
CA SER A 296 13.30 -12.14 36.09
C SER A 296 13.87 -13.49 36.54
N ILE A 297 15.13 -13.47 36.98
CA ILE A 297 15.87 -14.68 37.38
C ILE A 297 16.01 -14.63 38.91
N GLY A 298 15.23 -15.45 39.61
CA GLY A 298 15.24 -15.54 41.07
C GLY A 298 16.48 -16.26 41.62
N TRP A 299 16.66 -16.23 42.95
CA TRP A 299 17.66 -17.00 43.72
C TRP A 299 19.16 -16.69 43.43
N LEU A 300 19.55 -16.29 42.21
CA LEU A 300 20.94 -15.95 41.89
C LEU A 300 21.36 -14.59 42.47
N PRO A 301 22.58 -14.45 43.02
CA PRO A 301 23.07 -13.17 43.54
C PRO A 301 23.23 -12.12 42.43
N GLY A 302 22.67 -10.93 42.62
CA GLY A 302 22.71 -9.83 41.62
C GLY A 302 24.10 -9.26 41.29
N HIS A 303 25.18 -9.79 41.86
CA HIS A 303 26.57 -9.47 41.46
C HIS A 303 27.14 -10.44 40.41
N LEU A 304 26.42 -11.51 40.10
CA LEU A 304 26.73 -12.49 39.07
C LEU A 304 26.17 -12.00 37.73
N GLY A 305 27.00 -11.87 36.70
CA GLY A 305 26.51 -11.48 35.39
C GLY A 305 25.82 -12.65 34.69
N VAL A 306 24.57 -12.49 34.26
CA VAL A 306 23.82 -13.54 33.57
C VAL A 306 23.54 -13.13 32.12
N ASP A 307 23.67 -14.10 31.22
CA ASP A 307 23.40 -14.04 29.79
C ASP A 307 22.54 -15.25 29.41
N MET A 308 21.78 -15.22 28.31
CA MET A 308 20.88 -16.31 27.91
C MET A 308 21.05 -16.64 26.43
N VAL A 309 21.09 -17.93 26.10
CA VAL A 309 21.14 -18.44 24.72
C VAL A 309 20.22 -19.66 24.60
N ALA A 310 19.44 -19.74 23.52
CA ALA A 310 18.69 -20.95 23.19
C ALA A 310 19.62 -22.00 22.55
N ILE A 311 19.42 -23.27 22.86
CA ILE A 311 20.15 -24.39 22.25
C ILE A 311 19.21 -25.57 21.95
N PRO A 312 19.55 -26.43 20.97
CA PRO A 312 18.87 -27.71 20.80
C PRO A 312 19.13 -28.63 22.01
N GLU A 313 18.09 -29.30 22.49
CA GLU A 313 18.10 -30.21 23.65
C GLU A 313 19.28 -31.21 23.61
N ASP A 314 19.50 -31.87 22.47
CA ASP A 314 20.55 -32.87 22.27
C ASP A 314 21.97 -32.34 22.58
N THR A 315 22.20 -31.03 22.43
CA THR A 315 23.51 -30.41 22.67
C THR A 315 23.77 -30.08 24.14
N ALA A 316 22.72 -30.01 24.97
CA ALA A 316 22.81 -29.50 26.34
C ALA A 316 23.75 -30.34 27.22
N VAL A 317 23.65 -31.67 27.14
CA VAL A 317 24.47 -32.60 27.94
C VAL A 317 25.96 -32.51 27.54
N GLU A 318 26.27 -32.44 26.25
CA GLU A 318 27.66 -32.27 25.77
C GLU A 318 28.26 -30.94 26.26
N MET A 319 27.47 -29.86 26.25
CA MET A 319 27.92 -28.54 26.72
C MET A 319 28.21 -28.55 28.22
N VAL A 320 27.39 -29.22 29.04
CA VAL A 320 27.65 -29.39 30.47
C VAL A 320 28.93 -30.19 30.70
N GLU A 321 29.07 -31.39 30.11
CA GLU A 321 30.26 -32.23 30.29
C GLU A 321 31.56 -31.53 29.84
N ARG A 322 31.54 -30.84 28.69
CA ARG A 322 32.69 -30.08 28.18
C ARG A 322 33.09 -28.91 29.09
N HIS A 323 32.19 -28.40 29.93
CA HIS A 323 32.40 -27.16 30.69
C HIS A 323 32.41 -27.34 32.21
N LEU A 324 32.06 -28.53 32.69
CA LEU A 324 32.16 -28.94 34.07
C LEU A 324 33.57 -28.80 34.70
N PRO A 325 34.70 -29.21 34.06
CA PRO A 325 36.05 -29.14 34.65
C PRO A 325 36.67 -27.74 34.52
N ARG A 326 35.93 -26.72 34.96
CA ARG A 326 36.37 -25.31 35.06
C ARG A 326 36.23 -24.86 36.51
N ARG A 327 36.93 -23.79 36.89
CA ARG A 327 36.88 -23.21 38.25
C ARG A 327 35.43 -23.07 38.75
N VAL A 328 35.22 -23.47 40.00
CA VAL A 328 33.97 -23.31 40.77
C VAL A 328 33.57 -21.82 40.89
N ILE A 329 32.28 -21.55 40.91
CA ILE A 329 31.70 -20.20 41.07
C ILE A 329 31.38 -20.02 42.56
N ASP A 330 31.89 -18.94 43.18
CA ASP A 330 31.58 -18.59 44.57
C ASP A 330 30.43 -17.57 44.58
N LEU A 331 29.33 -17.89 45.24
CA LEU A 331 28.11 -17.07 45.29
C LEU A 331 28.15 -16.00 46.38
N ARG A 332 29.17 -16.00 47.25
CA ARG A 332 29.25 -15.10 48.41
C ARG A 332 30.07 -13.85 48.13
N VAL A 333 30.95 -13.89 47.14
CA VAL A 333 31.94 -12.84 46.86
C VAL A 333 31.83 -12.39 45.40
N PRO A 334 31.73 -11.07 45.12
CA PRO A 334 31.68 -10.56 43.76
C PRO A 334 33.02 -10.76 43.03
N ALA A 335 33.17 -11.91 42.39
CA ALA A 335 34.36 -12.31 41.63
C ALA A 335 34.36 -11.79 40.17
N ASN A 336 33.36 -10.99 39.78
CA ASN A 336 33.04 -10.63 38.39
C ASN A 336 32.83 -11.87 37.49
N ASP A 337 32.29 -12.94 38.07
CA ASP A 337 31.93 -14.14 37.32
C ASP A 337 30.67 -13.93 36.50
N ARG A 338 30.63 -14.59 35.34
CA ARG A 338 29.52 -14.57 34.40
C ARG A 338 29.06 -15.97 34.07
N ILE A 339 27.75 -16.15 33.92
CA ILE A 339 27.11 -17.39 33.53
C ILE A 339 26.24 -17.13 32.30
N ARG A 340 26.34 -18.01 31.31
CA ARG A 340 25.37 -18.13 30.23
C ARG A 340 24.38 -19.24 30.58
N LEU A 341 23.12 -18.89 30.72
CA LEU A 341 22.01 -19.82 30.75
C LEU A 341 21.75 -20.35 29.33
N LEU A 342 21.47 -21.64 29.26
CA LEU A 342 21.22 -22.38 28.03
C LEU A 342 19.80 -22.94 28.11
N LEU A 343 18.88 -22.36 27.33
CA LEU A 343 17.50 -22.84 27.26
C LEU A 343 17.44 -24.01 26.29
N ALA A 344 17.14 -25.20 26.79
CA ALA A 344 17.00 -26.41 25.97
C ALA A 344 15.60 -26.45 25.31
N VAL A 345 15.60 -26.31 23.98
CA VAL A 345 14.41 -26.30 23.12
C VAL A 345 14.43 -27.56 22.24
N ASP A 346 13.25 -28.06 21.85
CA ASP A 346 13.13 -29.17 20.90
C ASP A 346 13.78 -28.80 19.56
N GLU A 347 14.50 -29.73 18.91
CA GLU A 347 15.22 -29.48 17.65
C GLU A 347 14.30 -28.91 16.55
N LYS A 348 13.00 -29.24 16.58
CA LYS A 348 12.01 -28.75 15.60
C LYS A 348 11.54 -27.31 15.82
N ASP A 349 11.52 -26.85 17.06
CA ASP A 349 11.12 -25.48 17.44
C ASP A 349 12.36 -24.57 17.59
N TYR A 350 13.58 -25.11 17.45
CA TYR A 350 14.83 -24.35 17.59
C TYR A 350 15.08 -23.40 16.42
N LYS A 351 15.38 -22.14 16.75
CA LYS A 351 15.91 -21.12 15.83
C LYS A 351 17.04 -20.35 16.53
N ASP A 352 18.07 -19.94 15.79
CA ASP A 352 19.25 -19.24 16.33
C ASP A 352 18.87 -17.87 16.96
N ASP A 353 17.81 -17.24 16.44
CA ASP A 353 17.27 -15.93 16.80
C ASP A 353 16.12 -16.00 17.82
N LEU A 354 15.79 -17.17 18.36
CA LEU A 354 14.60 -17.39 19.21
C LEU A 354 14.52 -16.46 20.44
N LEU A 355 15.65 -16.02 20.98
CA LEU A 355 15.69 -15.07 22.10
C LEU A 355 15.63 -13.61 21.66
N ASP A 356 16.07 -13.30 20.43
CA ASP A 356 15.97 -11.96 19.89
C ASP A 356 14.49 -11.57 19.81
N TYR A 357 14.22 -10.31 20.12
CA TYR A 357 12.86 -9.78 20.07
C TYR A 357 12.62 -9.28 18.64
N PRO A 358 11.59 -9.78 17.91
CA PRO A 358 11.31 -9.31 16.56
C PRO A 358 11.10 -7.79 16.57
N GLN A 359 11.43 -7.13 15.46
CA GLN A 359 11.39 -5.67 15.35
C GLN A 359 10.58 -5.27 14.12
N THR A 360 9.70 -4.28 14.27
CA THR A 360 9.01 -3.64 13.14
C THR A 360 9.98 -2.95 12.18
N ASP A 361 9.60 -2.83 10.91
CA ASP A 361 10.38 -2.13 9.89
C ASP A 361 10.29 -0.60 10.09
N LYS A 362 11.19 -0.09 10.95
CA LYS A 362 11.37 1.35 11.24
C LYS A 362 11.73 2.18 10.00
N GLN A 363 12.13 1.58 8.87
CA GLN A 363 12.28 2.28 7.59
C GLN A 363 10.93 2.49 6.92
N LEU A 364 10.09 1.45 6.89
CA LEU A 364 8.75 1.45 6.34
C LEU A 364 7.84 2.44 7.09
N GLU A 365 7.87 2.41 8.42
CA GLU A 365 7.21 3.41 9.28
C GLU A 365 7.63 4.84 8.87
N SER A 366 8.93 5.08 8.67
CA SER A 366 9.45 6.39 8.24
C SER A 366 9.02 6.76 6.81
N ASP A 367 8.98 5.78 5.91
CA ASP A 367 8.58 5.94 4.52
C ASP A 367 7.09 6.27 4.38
N MET A 368 6.22 5.70 5.23
CA MET A 368 4.79 6.03 5.27
C MET A 368 4.57 7.54 5.44
N TYR A 369 5.32 8.22 6.32
CA TYR A 369 5.29 9.68 6.45
C TYR A 369 5.85 10.43 5.21
N LYS A 370 6.77 9.84 4.45
CA LYS A 370 7.29 10.42 3.19
C LYS A 370 6.25 10.34 2.08
N TYR A 371 5.60 9.19 1.90
CA TYR A 371 4.54 9.02 0.89
C TYR A 371 3.30 9.83 1.24
N PHE A 372 2.88 9.86 2.51
CA PHE A 372 1.84 10.77 2.98
C PHE A 372 2.16 12.23 2.64
N LYS A 373 3.38 12.71 2.94
CA LYS A 373 3.80 14.08 2.64
C LYS A 373 3.73 14.39 1.13
N ARG A 374 4.11 13.46 0.26
CA ARG A 374 3.98 13.60 -1.20
C ARG A 374 2.51 13.66 -1.63
N ALA A 375 1.69 12.70 -1.18
CA ALA A 375 0.27 12.63 -1.48
C ALA A 375 -0.48 13.89 -1.00
N TYR A 376 -0.16 14.38 0.20
CA TYR A 376 -0.73 15.61 0.75
C TYR A 376 -0.31 16.84 -0.07
N LEU A 377 0.97 16.98 -0.45
CA LEU A 377 1.41 18.13 -1.26
C LEU A 377 0.67 18.17 -2.61
N VAL A 378 0.55 17.04 -3.31
CA VAL A 378 -0.19 17.01 -4.59
C VAL A 378 -1.71 17.16 -4.39
N TRP A 379 -2.28 16.66 -3.29
CA TRP A 379 -3.66 16.96 -2.90
C TRP A 379 -3.85 18.46 -2.58
N SER A 380 -2.86 19.12 -1.98
CA SER A 380 -2.89 20.56 -1.70
C SER A 380 -2.83 21.40 -3.00
N GLU A 381 -1.98 21.02 -3.97
CA GLU A 381 -2.01 21.60 -5.33
C GLU A 381 -3.38 21.40 -5.99
N TRP A 382 -3.93 20.19 -5.88
CA TRP A 382 -5.23 19.82 -6.45
C TRP A 382 -6.36 20.66 -5.86
N ILE A 383 -6.45 20.80 -4.54
CA ILE A 383 -7.54 21.54 -3.90
C ILE A 383 -7.43 23.05 -4.12
N THR A 384 -6.23 23.63 -4.18
CA THR A 384 -6.06 25.04 -4.59
C THR A 384 -6.58 25.26 -6.02
N LYS A 385 -6.29 24.33 -6.95
CA LYS A 385 -6.76 24.40 -8.35
C LYS A 385 -8.25 24.10 -8.51
N TYR A 386 -8.77 23.20 -7.68
CA TYR A 386 -10.20 22.91 -7.57
C TYR A 386 -10.97 24.14 -7.08
N ASN A 387 -10.50 24.77 -6.00
CA ASN A 387 -11.08 26.01 -5.48
C ASN A 387 -11.04 27.13 -6.53
N GLN A 388 -9.93 27.28 -7.28
CA GLN A 388 -9.85 28.25 -8.39
C GLN A 388 -10.97 28.07 -9.45
N LEU A 389 -11.50 26.86 -9.63
CA LEU A 389 -12.59 26.58 -10.56
C LEU A 389 -13.99 26.69 -9.91
N TYR A 390 -14.15 26.18 -8.69
CA TYR A 390 -15.46 25.82 -8.11
C TYR A 390 -15.74 26.41 -6.71
N PHE A 391 -14.85 27.22 -6.13
CA PHE A 391 -15.09 27.84 -4.83
C PHE A 391 -16.21 28.88 -4.88
N VAL A 392 -17.04 28.94 -3.85
CA VAL A 392 -18.10 29.95 -3.66
C VAL A 392 -17.71 30.74 -2.42
N VAL A 393 -17.63 32.08 -2.51
CA VAL A 393 -17.28 32.93 -1.36
C VAL A 393 -18.49 33.16 -0.45
N ASP A 394 -19.62 33.54 -1.04
CA ASP A 394 -20.88 33.86 -0.36
C ASP A 394 -22.08 33.22 -1.09
N ASP A 395 -23.02 32.64 -0.35
CA ASP A 395 -24.25 32.02 -0.88
C ASP A 395 -25.25 33.06 -1.49
N ASP A 396 -24.99 34.36 -1.37
CA ASP A 396 -25.91 35.45 -1.72
C ASP A 396 -25.88 35.88 -3.22
N VAL A 397 -24.95 35.37 -4.03
CA VAL A 397 -24.69 35.88 -5.40
C VAL A 397 -25.53 35.18 -6.50
N LEU A 398 -25.97 33.94 -6.26
CA LEU A 398 -26.79 33.14 -7.17
C LEU A 398 -27.92 32.48 -6.39
N GLU A 399 -29.10 32.30 -7.00
CA GLU A 399 -30.19 31.62 -6.29
C GLU A 399 -29.83 30.14 -6.02
N PRO A 400 -30.26 29.55 -4.89
CA PRO A 400 -29.92 28.17 -4.52
C PRO A 400 -30.53 27.11 -5.45
N GLU A 401 -31.37 27.50 -6.41
CA GLU A 401 -31.80 26.65 -7.52
C GLU A 401 -30.75 26.64 -8.64
N ASP A 402 -30.17 27.79 -9.01
CA ASP A 402 -29.10 27.89 -10.03
C ASP A 402 -27.84 27.12 -9.63
N LEU A 403 -27.44 27.21 -8.35
CA LEU A 403 -26.31 26.45 -7.82
C LEU A 403 -26.51 24.92 -7.93
N LYS A 404 -27.76 24.44 -7.87
CA LYS A 404 -28.09 23.01 -8.07
C LYS A 404 -28.06 22.62 -9.55
N VAL A 405 -28.45 23.52 -10.47
CA VAL A 405 -28.39 23.28 -11.92
C VAL A 405 -26.95 23.09 -12.42
N LEU A 406 -25.97 23.70 -11.75
CA LEU A 406 -24.56 23.59 -12.11
C LEU A 406 -23.93 22.22 -11.83
N ASP A 407 -24.54 21.39 -10.98
CA ASP A 407 -24.06 20.05 -10.56
C ASP A 407 -22.54 20.07 -10.31
N LEU A 408 -22.14 20.93 -9.37
CA LEU A 408 -20.73 21.10 -9.02
C LEU A 408 -20.14 19.77 -8.52
N PRO A 409 -18.90 19.41 -8.91
CA PRO A 409 -18.25 18.21 -8.41
C PRO A 409 -18.18 18.21 -6.87
N LYS A 410 -17.97 17.03 -6.28
CA LYS A 410 -17.75 16.92 -4.82
C LYS A 410 -16.27 17.15 -4.50
N LYS A 411 -16.01 18.04 -3.52
CA LYS A 411 -14.68 18.25 -2.92
C LYS A 411 -14.17 16.91 -2.37
N VAL A 412 -12.99 16.49 -2.81
CA VAL A 412 -12.37 15.23 -2.34
C VAL A 412 -11.68 15.47 -1.01
N SER A 413 -11.90 14.58 -0.05
CA SER A 413 -11.27 14.60 1.28
C SER A 413 -9.74 14.53 1.21
N ARG A 414 -9.09 14.99 2.28
CA ARG A 414 -7.64 14.81 2.47
C ARG A 414 -7.31 13.31 2.59
N PRO A 415 -6.09 12.86 2.24
CA PRO A 415 -5.60 11.55 2.64
C PRO A 415 -5.65 11.37 4.17
N GLN A 416 -5.91 10.15 4.65
CA GLN A 416 -5.87 9.80 6.08
C GLN A 416 -4.49 10.09 6.66
N LEU A 417 -4.42 10.65 7.87
CA LEU A 417 -3.12 10.94 8.49
C LEU A 417 -2.44 9.61 8.91
N PRO A 418 -1.10 9.54 8.89
CA PRO A 418 -0.37 8.40 9.42
C PRO A 418 -0.68 8.09 10.89
N GLN A 419 -1.04 9.11 11.68
CA GLN A 419 -1.45 8.98 13.08
C GLN A 419 -2.80 8.24 13.18
N ASP A 420 -3.84 8.79 12.54
CA ASP A 420 -5.17 8.19 12.42
C ASP A 420 -5.13 6.73 11.90
N PHE A 421 -4.13 6.37 11.08
CA PHE A 421 -3.94 5.02 10.56
C PHE A 421 -3.33 4.05 11.59
N PHE A 422 -2.25 4.44 12.29
CA PHE A 422 -1.72 3.62 13.40
C PHE A 422 -2.72 3.48 14.55
N GLU A 423 -3.51 4.52 14.84
CA GLU A 423 -4.64 4.45 15.78
C GLU A 423 -5.65 3.38 15.34
N GLN A 424 -6.06 3.41 14.07
CA GLN A 424 -7.01 2.44 13.53
C GLN A 424 -6.49 1.00 13.60
N ILE A 425 -5.22 0.72 13.26
CA ILE A 425 -4.67 -0.64 13.37
C ILE A 425 -4.67 -1.12 14.82
N ILE A 426 -4.28 -0.27 15.77
CA ILE A 426 -4.25 -0.63 17.20
C ILE A 426 -5.68 -0.93 17.68
N GLU A 427 -6.66 -0.06 17.36
CA GLU A 427 -8.08 -0.29 17.70
C GLU A 427 -8.66 -1.55 17.01
N GLU A 428 -8.30 -1.82 15.75
CA GLU A 428 -8.71 -3.03 15.04
C GLU A 428 -8.14 -4.29 15.73
N SER A 429 -6.88 -4.27 16.16
CA SER A 429 -6.24 -5.37 16.90
C SER A 429 -6.94 -5.68 18.24
N GLU A 430 -7.46 -4.68 18.97
CA GLU A 430 -8.26 -4.89 20.18
C GLU A 430 -9.52 -5.74 19.88
N THR A 431 -10.17 -5.46 18.74
CA THR A 431 -11.41 -6.13 18.35
C THR A 431 -11.19 -7.56 17.85
N GLU A 432 -10.04 -7.83 17.23
CA GLU A 432 -9.70 -9.17 16.73
C GLU A 432 -9.20 -10.10 17.86
N VAL A 433 -8.40 -9.59 18.80
CA VAL A 433 -7.80 -10.39 19.89
C VAL A 433 -8.83 -10.68 21.00
N GLY A 434 -9.83 -9.83 21.19
CA GLY A 434 -10.93 -10.08 22.13
C GLY A 434 -10.47 -10.13 23.59
N LEU A 435 -9.89 -9.01 24.06
CA LEU A 435 -9.26 -8.88 25.38
C LEU A 435 -10.04 -9.56 26.52
N THR A 436 -9.39 -10.55 27.15
CA THR A 436 -9.73 -11.04 28.49
C THR A 436 -9.34 -9.99 29.56
N GLU A 437 -9.75 -10.21 30.82
CA GLU A 437 -9.76 -9.18 31.89
C GLU A 437 -8.41 -8.48 32.21
N SER A 438 -7.28 -8.99 31.72
CA SER A 438 -5.98 -8.33 31.70
C SER A 438 -5.84 -7.41 30.48
N ASN A 439 -5.95 -6.10 30.72
CA ASN A 439 -6.07 -5.02 29.72
C ASN A 439 -4.75 -4.67 29.01
N GLU A 440 -3.95 -5.67 28.64
CA GLU A 440 -2.60 -5.54 28.08
C GLU A 440 -2.59 -5.83 26.57
N TYR A 441 -2.04 -4.91 25.79
CA TYR A 441 -1.79 -5.08 24.37
C TYR A 441 -0.58 -6.01 24.17
N PHE A 442 -0.63 -6.83 23.11
CA PHE A 442 0.53 -7.60 22.67
C PHE A 442 1.42 -6.74 21.75
N TYR A 443 2.70 -7.08 21.69
CA TYR A 443 3.64 -6.48 20.73
C TYR A 443 3.29 -6.90 19.30
N PRO A 444 3.38 -6.02 18.28
CA PRO A 444 3.94 -4.66 18.31
C PRO A 444 3.00 -3.56 18.82
N TYR A 445 1.69 -3.80 18.85
CA TYR A 445 0.67 -2.80 19.20
C TYR A 445 0.87 -2.17 20.60
N SER A 446 1.52 -2.88 21.51
CA SER A 446 1.86 -2.41 22.86
C SER A 446 2.87 -1.25 22.95
N GLU A 447 3.72 -1.04 21.94
CA GLU A 447 4.60 0.15 21.89
C GLU A 447 3.83 1.44 21.56
N GLY A 448 2.59 1.32 21.06
CA GLY A 448 1.77 2.44 20.64
C GLY A 448 2.23 3.02 19.30
N ARG A 449 2.11 4.35 19.15
CA ARG A 449 2.38 5.03 17.86
C ARG A 449 3.90 5.20 17.63
N PRO A 450 4.43 4.86 16.44
CA PRO A 450 5.82 5.12 16.09
C PRO A 450 6.24 6.59 16.23
N SER A 451 7.51 6.79 16.58
CA SER A 451 8.07 8.13 16.76
C SER A 451 8.16 8.90 15.42
N PHE A 452 7.69 10.14 15.40
CA PHE A 452 7.67 10.95 14.17
C PHE A 452 9.06 11.23 13.61
N PRO A 453 9.32 10.98 12.31
CA PRO A 453 10.57 11.37 11.66
C PRO A 453 10.81 12.88 11.70
N SER A 454 12.06 13.30 11.88
CA SER A 454 12.45 14.71 11.99
C SER A 454 12.03 15.57 10.79
N PHE A 455 12.08 15.03 9.56
CA PHE A 455 11.63 15.73 8.34
C PHE A 455 10.11 15.99 8.30
N TYR A 456 9.33 15.23 9.07
CA TYR A 456 7.87 15.34 9.17
C TYR A 456 7.50 16.38 10.22
N GLN A 457 8.14 16.32 11.40
CA GLN A 457 8.03 17.33 12.46
C GLN A 457 8.37 18.74 11.96
N GLN A 458 9.39 18.89 11.10
CA GLN A 458 9.78 20.18 10.49
C GLN A 458 8.81 20.71 9.42
N TRP A 459 7.89 19.88 8.93
CA TRP A 459 6.98 20.22 7.83
C TRP A 459 5.56 20.52 8.28
N GLY A 460 5.08 19.84 9.32
CA GLY A 460 3.78 20.09 9.92
C GLY A 460 3.82 21.10 11.07
N VAL A 461 2.63 21.52 11.51
CA VAL A 461 2.44 22.22 12.78
C VAL A 461 2.32 21.17 13.88
N VAL A 462 3.25 21.22 14.84
CA VAL A 462 3.23 20.35 16.02
C VAL A 462 2.20 20.87 17.02
N THR A 463 1.27 20.00 17.43
CA THR A 463 0.25 20.28 18.45
C THR A 463 0.35 19.23 19.57
N GLY A 464 0.00 19.62 20.81
CA GLY A 464 0.16 18.75 21.98
C GLY A 464 1.56 18.81 22.62
N SER A 465 1.79 17.95 23.61
CA SER A 465 3.04 17.85 24.39
C SER A 465 3.20 16.44 24.96
N GLY A 466 4.43 15.95 25.05
CA GLY A 466 4.71 14.59 25.53
C GLY A 466 4.31 13.50 24.53
N SER A 467 3.72 12.41 25.02
CA SER A 467 3.25 11.27 24.21
C SER A 467 2.10 11.60 23.27
N ASN A 468 1.28 12.62 23.58
CA ASN A 468 0.15 13.06 22.76
C ASN A 468 0.56 14.16 21.76
N MET A 469 1.73 14.03 21.14
CA MET A 469 2.22 14.97 20.15
C MET A 469 1.64 14.62 18.77
N ASN A 470 0.77 15.47 18.22
CA ASN A 470 0.21 15.30 16.89
C ASN A 470 0.82 16.31 15.92
N VAL A 471 1.35 15.82 14.80
CA VAL A 471 1.91 16.68 13.73
C VAL A 471 0.85 16.82 12.64
N MET A 472 0.20 17.98 12.57
CA MET A 472 -0.78 18.30 11.54
C MET A 472 -0.11 18.90 10.29
N PRO A 473 -0.56 18.58 9.07
CA PRO A 473 -0.03 19.19 7.86
C PRO A 473 -0.41 20.69 7.78
N PRO A 474 0.34 21.50 7.01
CA PRO A 474 0.12 22.94 6.92
C PRO A 474 -1.29 23.28 6.39
N PRO A 475 -2.00 24.26 6.97
CA PRO A 475 -3.36 24.61 6.57
C PRO A 475 -3.40 25.21 5.16
N ILE A 476 -4.50 24.96 4.45
CA ILE A 476 -4.78 25.54 3.13
C ILE A 476 -5.51 26.86 3.33
N THR A 477 -5.02 27.92 2.68
CA THR A 477 -5.74 29.19 2.57
C THR A 477 -6.89 29.06 1.57
N GLU A 478 -8.11 29.32 2.02
CA GLU A 478 -9.27 29.45 1.14
C GLU A 478 -9.21 30.81 0.39
N PRO A 479 -9.65 30.89 -0.87
CA PRO A 479 -9.51 32.10 -1.68
C PRO A 479 -10.61 33.13 -1.38
N ASP A 480 -10.26 34.42 -1.43
CA ASP A 480 -11.20 35.53 -1.20
C ASP A 480 -12.16 35.82 -2.38
N GLU A 481 -12.06 35.08 -3.49
CA GLU A 481 -12.85 35.32 -4.72
C GLU A 481 -13.50 34.05 -5.26
N ASP A 482 -14.67 34.21 -5.90
CA ASP A 482 -15.40 33.11 -6.55
C ASP A 482 -14.59 32.37 -7.62
N GLY A 483 -14.89 31.09 -7.76
CA GLY A 483 -14.34 30.20 -8.77
C GLY A 483 -14.70 30.64 -10.20
N LEU A 484 -13.84 30.30 -11.15
CA LEU A 484 -13.99 30.69 -12.56
C LEU A 484 -15.33 30.24 -13.18
N VAL A 485 -15.90 29.12 -12.74
CA VAL A 485 -17.21 28.64 -13.24
C VAL A 485 -18.36 29.54 -12.78
N ILE A 486 -18.32 30.04 -11.54
CA ILE A 486 -19.34 30.93 -10.97
C ILE A 486 -19.23 32.33 -11.59
N LYS A 487 -18.02 32.86 -11.74
CA LYS A 487 -17.77 34.10 -12.50
C LYS A 487 -18.30 34.02 -13.94
N TYR A 488 -18.21 32.85 -14.57
CA TYR A 488 -18.74 32.63 -15.91
C TYR A 488 -20.29 32.61 -15.94
N THR A 489 -20.96 31.99 -14.96
CA THR A 489 -22.43 31.95 -14.90
C THR A 489 -23.03 33.32 -14.59
N ILE A 490 -22.40 34.09 -13.68
CA ILE A 490 -22.76 35.48 -13.40
C ILE A 490 -22.66 36.30 -14.70
N ALA A 491 -21.55 36.19 -15.45
CA ALA A 491 -21.38 36.90 -16.71
C ALA A 491 -22.40 36.49 -17.80
N GLN A 492 -22.84 35.22 -17.83
CA GLN A 492 -23.92 34.78 -18.71
C GLN A 492 -25.26 35.42 -18.35
N HIS A 493 -25.65 35.43 -17.07
CA HIS A 493 -26.90 36.04 -16.61
C HIS A 493 -26.91 37.56 -16.86
N GLU A 494 -25.77 38.23 -16.66
CA GLU A 494 -25.59 39.64 -17.05
C GLU A 494 -25.77 39.86 -18.55
N LEU A 495 -25.25 38.97 -19.40
CA LEU A 495 -25.43 39.06 -20.87
C LEU A 495 -26.90 38.88 -21.27
N GLU A 496 -27.63 37.95 -20.66
CA GLU A 496 -29.06 37.74 -20.94
C GLU A 496 -29.91 38.94 -20.50
N SER A 497 -29.62 39.52 -19.33
CA SER A 497 -30.22 40.78 -18.87
C SER A 497 -29.95 41.92 -19.88
N LEU A 498 -28.73 42.00 -20.39
CA LEU A 498 -28.32 42.99 -21.38
C LEU A 498 -29.01 42.77 -22.74
N ASP A 499 -29.14 41.53 -23.21
CA ASP A 499 -29.87 41.18 -24.45
C ASP A 499 -31.37 41.49 -24.33
N ASN A 500 -32.00 41.23 -23.18
CA ASN A 500 -33.38 41.64 -22.92
C ASN A 500 -33.54 43.16 -22.94
N GLN A 501 -32.58 43.90 -22.40
CA GLN A 501 -32.54 45.36 -22.50
C GLN A 501 -32.34 45.86 -23.94
N ILE A 502 -31.53 45.18 -24.75
CA ILE A 502 -31.32 45.50 -26.18
C ILE A 502 -32.60 45.26 -26.96
N ARG A 503 -33.30 44.14 -26.75
CA ARG A 503 -34.61 43.86 -27.36
C ARG A 503 -35.61 44.97 -27.03
N ALA A 504 -35.71 45.37 -25.76
CA ALA A 504 -36.59 46.45 -25.33
C ALA A 504 -36.25 47.80 -25.99
N THR A 505 -34.97 48.19 -26.07
CA THR A 505 -34.57 49.44 -26.73
C THR A 505 -34.74 49.40 -28.25
N ARG A 506 -34.49 48.24 -28.89
CA ARG A 506 -34.70 48.05 -30.32
C ARG A 506 -36.17 48.13 -30.71
N THR A 507 -37.06 47.48 -29.95
CA THR A 507 -38.51 47.58 -30.16
C THR A 507 -38.99 49.03 -30.04
N ARG A 508 -38.45 49.80 -29.08
CA ARG A 508 -38.74 51.25 -28.98
C ARG A 508 -38.21 52.03 -30.18
N LEU A 509 -37.02 51.72 -30.68
CA LEU A 509 -36.42 52.35 -31.86
C LEU A 509 -37.26 52.08 -33.13
N GLU A 510 -37.64 50.83 -33.37
CA GLU A 510 -38.47 50.42 -34.50
C GLU A 510 -39.86 51.09 -34.43
N LYS A 511 -40.54 51.09 -33.27
CA LYS A 511 -41.78 51.86 -33.05
C LYS A 511 -41.61 53.36 -33.35
N THR A 512 -40.51 53.99 -32.94
CA THR A 512 -40.27 55.42 -33.26
C THR A 512 -39.96 55.67 -34.74
N ARG A 513 -39.25 54.76 -35.42
CA ARG A 513 -39.00 54.83 -36.86
C ARG A 513 -40.29 54.72 -37.66
N ASP A 514 -41.15 53.77 -37.29
CA ASP A 514 -42.38 53.50 -38.03
C ASP A 514 -43.38 54.65 -37.85
N TYR A 515 -43.45 55.25 -36.65
CA TYR A 515 -44.18 56.51 -36.43
C TYR A 515 -43.60 57.69 -37.25
N LEU A 516 -42.28 57.84 -37.31
CA LEU A 516 -41.62 58.85 -38.15
C LEU A 516 -41.93 58.67 -39.64
N LEU A 517 -42.02 57.43 -40.12
CA LEU A 517 -42.42 57.12 -41.49
C LEU A 517 -43.88 57.55 -41.76
N LEU A 518 -44.80 57.29 -40.82
CA LEU A 518 -46.19 57.77 -40.92
C LEU A 518 -46.27 59.30 -40.92
N GLN A 519 -45.50 59.98 -40.06
CA GLN A 519 -45.44 61.45 -40.04
C GLN A 519 -44.88 62.02 -41.36
N ARG A 520 -43.85 61.39 -41.93
CA ARG A 520 -43.29 61.79 -43.23
C ARG A 520 -44.26 61.54 -44.39
N GLN A 521 -44.95 60.40 -44.42
CA GLN A 521 -46.02 60.14 -45.40
C GLN A 521 -47.15 61.17 -45.31
N GLN A 522 -47.53 61.59 -44.09
CA GLN A 522 -48.52 62.64 -43.90
C GLN A 522 -47.99 64.02 -44.32
N LEU A 523 -46.70 64.30 -44.13
CA LEU A 523 -46.06 65.52 -44.63
C LEU A 523 -46.02 65.52 -46.17
N ASP A 524 -45.67 64.41 -46.81
CA ASP A 524 -45.70 64.26 -48.27
C ASP A 524 -47.12 64.52 -48.81
N ASN A 525 -48.15 63.92 -48.21
CA ASN A 525 -49.56 64.19 -48.54
C ASN A 525 -49.90 65.68 -48.40
N GLN A 526 -49.47 66.34 -47.32
CA GLN A 526 -49.66 67.78 -47.14
C GLN A 526 -48.88 68.61 -48.16
N THR A 527 -47.67 68.19 -48.59
CA THR A 527 -46.94 68.90 -49.64
C THR A 527 -47.65 68.86 -50.99
N VAL A 528 -48.41 67.80 -51.28
CA VAL A 528 -49.28 67.73 -52.46
C VAL A 528 -50.44 68.73 -52.34
N SER A 529 -51.09 68.81 -51.18
CA SER A 529 -52.11 69.82 -50.90
C SER A 529 -51.55 71.27 -50.95
N MET A 530 -50.28 71.47 -50.57
CA MET A 530 -49.58 72.76 -50.64
C MET A 530 -49.07 73.12 -52.05
N ALA A 531 -48.73 72.13 -52.88
CA ALA A 531 -48.37 72.37 -54.29
C ALA A 531 -49.57 72.96 -55.06
N ALA A 532 -50.78 72.46 -54.77
CA ALA A 532 -52.02 73.03 -55.30
C ALA A 532 -52.23 74.50 -54.88
N LEU A 533 -51.85 74.86 -53.64
CA LEU A 533 -51.86 76.26 -53.16
C LEU A 533 -50.82 77.15 -53.86
N ALA A 534 -49.66 76.61 -54.24
CA ALA A 534 -48.63 77.35 -54.97
C ALA A 534 -48.97 77.55 -56.47
N GLY A 535 -50.14 77.08 -56.94
CA GLY A 535 -50.50 77.03 -58.36
C GLY A 535 -49.74 75.99 -59.17
N GLY A 536 -49.03 75.07 -58.48
CA GLY A 536 -48.24 74.01 -59.07
C GLY A 536 -49.04 72.74 -59.40
N VAL A 537 -48.44 71.86 -60.19
CA VAL A 537 -48.99 70.54 -60.51
C VAL A 537 -48.45 69.52 -59.52
N ALA A 538 -49.31 68.63 -59.01
CA ALA A 538 -48.91 67.56 -58.10
C ALA A 538 -47.71 66.76 -58.66
N GLY A 539 -46.56 66.85 -57.98
CA GLY A 539 -45.30 66.22 -58.38
C GLY A 539 -44.25 67.14 -59.00
N ASP A 540 -44.52 68.43 -59.22
CA ASP A 540 -43.55 69.39 -59.78
C ASP A 540 -42.45 69.88 -58.81
N GLY A 541 -42.55 69.51 -57.52
CA GLY A 541 -41.62 69.88 -56.47
C GLY A 541 -41.88 71.22 -55.79
N SER A 542 -42.84 72.03 -56.26
CA SER A 542 -43.20 73.33 -55.68
C SER A 542 -43.63 73.23 -54.20
N GLY A 543 -44.56 72.33 -53.89
CA GLY A 543 -45.04 72.09 -52.53
C GLY A 543 -43.95 71.65 -51.55
N LEU A 544 -42.91 70.96 -52.03
CA LEU A 544 -41.74 70.58 -51.23
C LEU A 544 -40.84 71.79 -50.92
N GLN A 545 -40.72 72.75 -51.84
CA GLN A 545 -40.02 74.02 -51.58
C GLN A 545 -40.76 74.85 -50.54
N VAL A 546 -42.09 74.95 -50.61
CA VAL A 546 -42.89 75.64 -49.59
C VAL A 546 -42.80 74.92 -48.23
N ALA A 547 -42.87 73.58 -48.22
CA ALA A 547 -42.73 72.79 -47.00
C ALA A 547 -41.35 72.97 -46.32
N ARG A 548 -40.29 73.16 -47.10
CA ARG A 548 -38.94 73.47 -46.60
C ARG A 548 -38.84 74.86 -45.94
N TRP A 549 -39.73 75.80 -46.28
CA TRP A 549 -39.75 77.15 -45.73
C TRP A 549 -40.69 77.32 -44.52
N LEU A 550 -41.70 76.45 -44.36
CA LEU A 550 -42.70 76.43 -43.26
C LEU A 550 -42.18 76.85 -41.86
N PRO A 551 -41.03 76.34 -41.36
CA PRO A 551 -40.56 76.70 -40.01
C PRO A 551 -40.23 78.20 -39.88
N PHE A 552 -39.76 78.81 -40.97
CA PHE A 552 -39.17 80.16 -41.03
C PHE A 552 -40.13 81.24 -41.57
N THR A 553 -41.32 80.84 -42.02
CA THR A 553 -42.31 81.70 -42.67
C THR A 553 -43.52 82.00 -41.79
N GLN A 554 -44.12 83.17 -42.01
CA GLN A 554 -45.41 83.62 -41.48
C GLN A 554 -46.18 84.30 -42.61
N LEU A 555 -47.49 84.07 -42.73
CA LEU A 555 -48.33 84.71 -43.74
C LEU A 555 -48.65 86.15 -43.31
N LYS A 556 -48.66 87.07 -44.28
CA LYS A 556 -48.87 88.51 -44.03
C LYS A 556 -50.36 88.82 -44.12
N LYS A 557 -50.98 89.15 -42.99
CA LYS A 557 -52.38 89.57 -42.90
C LYS A 557 -52.62 90.83 -43.75
N ILE A 558 -53.73 90.85 -44.49
CA ILE A 558 -54.14 91.99 -45.32
C ILE A 558 -55.25 92.73 -44.57
N ASP A 559 -54.94 93.93 -44.07
CA ASP A 559 -55.94 94.84 -43.52
C ASP A 559 -56.59 95.62 -44.69
N ALA A 560 -57.92 95.56 -44.78
CA ALA A 560 -58.68 96.22 -45.83
C ALA A 560 -59.18 97.59 -45.35
N ASP A 561 -58.42 98.66 -45.64
CA ASP A 561 -58.92 100.04 -45.69
C ASP A 561 -57.87 101.01 -46.29
N ALA A 562 -58.01 101.34 -47.58
CA ALA A 562 -57.52 102.59 -48.21
C ALA A 562 -57.94 102.66 -49.70
N SER A 563 -58.82 103.61 -50.05
CA SER A 563 -59.28 103.85 -51.42
C SER A 563 -58.53 104.97 -52.14
N GLU A 564 -58.37 104.81 -53.45
CA GLU A 564 -58.25 105.83 -54.52
C GLU A 564 -57.35 107.09 -54.35
N GLY A 565 -56.48 107.27 -55.36
CA GLY A 565 -55.68 108.48 -55.62
C GLY A 565 -54.29 108.09 -56.13
N GLY A 566 -53.84 108.40 -57.35
CA GLY A 566 -54.31 109.40 -58.32
C GLY A 566 -53.31 110.56 -58.38
N GLY A 567 -52.30 110.49 -59.26
CA GLY A 567 -51.31 111.56 -59.44
C GLY A 567 -49.99 111.10 -60.06
N GLU A 568 -49.74 111.52 -61.31
CA GLU A 568 -48.47 111.37 -62.03
C GLU A 568 -47.46 112.46 -61.62
N GLY A 569 -46.16 112.28 -61.91
CA GLY A 569 -45.27 113.44 -62.10
C GLY A 569 -43.77 113.26 -61.86
N GLY A 570 -42.98 113.20 -62.95
CA GLY A 570 -41.56 113.57 -63.00
C GLY A 570 -40.55 112.47 -62.58
N GLY A 571 -39.52 112.12 -63.35
CA GLY A 571 -38.97 112.74 -64.57
C GLY A 571 -37.62 113.41 -64.28
N GLY A 572 -36.53 112.70 -64.58
CA GLY A 572 -35.15 113.16 -64.36
C GLY A 572 -34.18 112.26 -65.12
N GLU A 573 -33.67 112.77 -66.24
CA GLU A 573 -32.97 112.02 -67.29
C GLU A 573 -31.45 112.33 -67.28
N THR A 574 -30.66 111.51 -67.99
CA THR A 574 -29.22 111.70 -68.30
C THR A 574 -28.21 111.51 -67.13
N GLY A 575 -26.97 111.05 -67.35
CA GLY A 575 -26.35 110.51 -68.58
C GLY A 575 -24.81 110.48 -68.51
N GLY A 576 -24.18 109.51 -69.20
CA GLY A 576 -22.71 109.38 -69.34
C GLY A 576 -21.95 108.89 -68.09
N ASP A 577 -20.71 108.41 -68.18
CA ASP A 577 -19.88 108.00 -69.33
C ASP A 577 -18.69 107.14 -68.82
N GLY A 578 -18.07 106.35 -69.70
CA GLY A 578 -16.63 106.02 -69.69
C GLY A 578 -16.01 105.11 -68.61
N THR A 579 -15.42 104.00 -69.08
CA THR A 579 -14.11 103.40 -68.63
C THR A 579 -13.94 102.90 -67.18
N GLY A 580 -13.09 101.92 -66.86
CA GLY A 580 -12.17 101.07 -67.63
C GLY A 580 -11.07 100.46 -66.72
N GLY A 581 -10.53 99.28 -67.06
CA GLY A 581 -9.50 98.54 -66.29
C GLY A 581 -10.07 97.36 -65.49
N ASP A 582 -9.62 96.09 -65.59
CA ASP A 582 -8.39 95.49 -66.15
C ASP A 582 -7.09 95.96 -65.45
N GLY A 583 -6.16 95.11 -65.00
CA GLY A 583 -6.05 93.63 -65.01
C GLY A 583 -5.29 93.17 -63.75
N THR A 584 -4.54 92.06 -63.63
CA THR A 584 -4.21 90.86 -64.41
C THR A 584 -3.02 90.19 -63.67
N GLY A 585 -2.90 88.86 -63.73
CA GLY A 585 -1.68 88.12 -63.35
C GLY A 585 -1.89 87.07 -62.25
N GLY A 586 -1.58 85.79 -62.46
CA GLY A 586 -1.14 85.13 -63.69
C GLY A 586 -0.87 83.63 -63.48
N GLU A 587 -1.22 82.83 -64.49
CA GLU A 587 -0.75 81.47 -64.85
C GLU A 587 -0.31 80.43 -63.80
N GLY A 588 -0.82 79.19 -63.91
CA GLY A 588 -0.27 78.04 -63.19
C GLY A 588 -1.07 76.73 -63.33
N SER A 589 -0.75 75.93 -64.35
CA SER A 589 -1.30 74.57 -64.58
C SER A 589 -1.18 73.63 -63.36
N GLY A 590 -2.19 72.77 -63.12
CA GLY A 590 -2.07 71.71 -62.11
C GLY A 590 -3.32 70.85 -61.89
N THR A 591 -3.30 69.64 -62.43
CA THR A 591 -4.25 68.52 -62.25
C THR A 591 -4.77 68.27 -60.84
N VAL A 592 -6.05 67.89 -60.75
CA VAL A 592 -6.72 67.33 -59.56
C VAL A 592 -5.99 66.09 -59.01
N ASN A 593 -5.78 66.05 -57.70
CA ASN A 593 -5.81 64.80 -56.94
C ASN A 593 -6.10 65.04 -55.45
N GLN A 594 -6.91 64.16 -54.86
CA GLN A 594 -7.12 64.10 -53.41
C GLN A 594 -6.05 63.22 -52.77
N THR A 595 -5.50 63.67 -51.64
CA THR A 595 -4.62 62.86 -50.79
C THR A 595 -4.95 63.07 -49.32
N TYR A 596 -5.21 61.99 -48.61
CA TYR A 596 -4.83 61.86 -47.20
C TYR A 596 -4.32 60.44 -46.95
N THR A 597 -3.12 60.36 -46.38
CA THR A 597 -2.39 59.13 -46.03
C THR A 597 -1.90 59.21 -44.56
N PRO A 598 -1.59 58.08 -43.91
CA PRO A 598 -1.38 58.01 -42.45
C PRO A 598 0.09 58.11 -41.99
N PHE A 599 0.30 58.08 -40.66
CA PHE A 599 1.59 57.92 -39.93
C PHE A 599 1.28 57.09 -38.65
N ILE A 600 1.91 55.95 -38.26
CA ILE A 600 3.33 55.52 -38.07
C ILE A 600 3.94 56.24 -36.82
N GLN A 601 4.53 55.62 -35.78
CA GLN A 601 5.60 54.60 -35.59
C GLN A 601 5.31 53.69 -34.35
N ALA A 602 5.81 52.46 -34.10
CA ALA A 602 6.99 51.66 -34.49
C ALA A 602 8.27 51.81 -33.62
N ILE A 603 8.85 50.69 -33.12
CA ILE A 603 10.28 50.44 -32.79
C ILE A 603 10.56 48.91 -32.65
N THR A 604 11.81 48.53 -32.87
CA THR A 604 12.45 47.22 -33.21
C THR A 604 13.10 46.51 -31.97
N PRO A 605 13.92 45.39 -32.00
CA PRO A 605 14.70 44.81 -33.13
C PRO A 605 15.09 43.29 -33.22
N SER A 606 15.54 42.94 -34.45
CA SER A 606 16.66 42.04 -34.90
C SER A 606 16.86 40.55 -34.50
N TYR A 607 16.63 39.65 -35.47
CA TYR A 607 17.50 38.60 -36.08
C TYR A 607 18.59 37.79 -35.31
N ILE A 608 18.65 36.47 -35.61
CA ILE A 608 19.77 35.76 -36.29
C ILE A 608 19.33 34.34 -36.80
N ASN A 609 19.93 33.85 -37.89
CA ASN A 609 19.67 32.55 -38.55
C ASN A 609 20.42 31.36 -37.90
N TYR A 610 19.89 30.12 -38.04
CA TYR A 610 20.67 28.93 -38.46
C TYR A 610 19.76 27.85 -39.08
N ALA A 611 20.31 26.94 -39.89
CA ALA A 611 19.56 26.06 -40.80
C ALA A 611 19.92 24.57 -40.70
N SER A 612 18.94 23.69 -40.98
CA SER A 612 19.08 22.34 -41.57
C SER A 612 17.73 21.98 -42.23
N LYS A 613 17.63 21.70 -43.54
CA LYS A 613 17.99 20.46 -44.30
C LYS A 613 17.25 19.20 -43.79
N THR A 614 16.60 18.34 -44.60
CA THR A 614 16.19 18.33 -46.04
C THR A 614 15.37 17.07 -46.36
N ALA A 615 14.31 17.19 -47.19
CA ALA A 615 13.79 16.17 -48.13
C ALA A 615 13.19 14.84 -47.57
N ALA A 616 12.36 14.05 -48.29
CA ALA A 616 12.01 14.07 -49.72
C ALA A 616 10.60 13.52 -50.05
N SER A 617 10.10 13.93 -51.22
CA SER A 617 9.26 13.20 -52.20
C SER A 617 7.97 12.46 -51.78
N SER A 618 6.88 12.97 -52.31
CA SER A 618 5.66 12.26 -52.70
C SER A 618 5.92 11.08 -53.66
N SER A 619 5.05 10.07 -53.61
CA SER A 619 4.65 9.32 -54.81
C SER A 619 3.18 8.86 -54.70
N VAL A 620 2.44 9.07 -55.78
CA VAL A 620 1.10 8.51 -56.08
C VAL A 620 1.30 7.63 -57.33
N ILE A 621 0.29 6.84 -57.75
CA ILE A 621 0.27 5.97 -58.96
C ILE A 621 0.89 4.58 -58.61
N GLN A 622 0.23 3.41 -58.77
CA GLN A 622 -0.89 3.02 -59.65
C GLN A 622 -1.62 1.70 -59.27
N ASN A 623 -2.75 1.46 -59.96
CA ASN A 623 -3.33 0.16 -60.37
C ASN A 623 -3.99 -0.79 -59.35
N ALA A 624 -5.33 -0.82 -59.39
CA ALA A 624 -6.06 -1.97 -59.95
C ALA A 624 -7.36 -1.50 -60.65
N ILE A 625 -7.74 -2.20 -61.72
CA ILE A 625 -8.78 -1.83 -62.71
C ILE A 625 -9.80 -2.98 -62.86
N GLN A 626 -10.98 -2.70 -63.43
CA GLN A 626 -12.09 -3.63 -63.80
C GLN A 626 -12.94 -4.15 -62.62
N SER A 627 -14.26 -4.38 -62.76
CA SER A 627 -15.09 -4.47 -63.97
C SER A 627 -16.53 -3.92 -63.82
N THR A 628 -17.10 -3.59 -64.98
CA THR A 628 -18.48 -3.20 -65.33
C THR A 628 -19.63 -4.12 -64.87
N SER A 629 -20.81 -3.55 -64.61
CA SER A 629 -22.05 -3.90 -65.34
C SER A 629 -23.24 -2.96 -65.03
N SER A 630 -24.20 -2.88 -65.95
CA SER A 630 -25.30 -1.90 -66.02
C SER A 630 -26.67 -2.39 -65.51
N SER A 631 -27.49 -1.49 -64.98
CA SER A 631 -28.94 -1.43 -65.29
C SER A 631 -29.59 -0.12 -64.83
N LYS A 632 -30.60 0.35 -65.57
CA LYS A 632 -31.39 1.57 -65.28
C LYS A 632 -32.57 1.29 -64.34
N THR A 633 -33.29 2.38 -64.04
CA THR A 633 -34.73 2.53 -63.75
C THR A 633 -35.25 2.63 -62.30
N THR A 634 -36.23 3.56 -62.19
CA THR A 634 -37.27 3.78 -61.17
C THR A 634 -36.88 4.28 -59.77
N LEU A 635 -37.14 5.58 -59.56
CA LEU A 635 -37.46 6.14 -58.24
C LEU A 635 -38.73 5.47 -57.68
N SER A 636 -38.71 5.05 -56.42
CA SER A 636 -39.53 5.68 -55.35
C SER A 636 -39.29 4.98 -54.00
N LYS A 637 -39.41 5.74 -52.91
CA LYS A 637 -39.41 5.26 -51.50
C LYS A 637 -38.10 4.61 -50.98
N SER A 638 -37.00 5.35 -50.90
CA SER A 638 -35.83 4.96 -50.07
C SER A 638 -34.96 6.13 -49.56
N THR A 639 -35.46 7.36 -49.56
CA THR A 639 -34.70 8.57 -49.16
C THR A 639 -34.56 8.79 -47.64
N SER A 640 -35.18 7.95 -46.79
CA SER A 640 -35.00 7.98 -45.33
C SER A 640 -33.99 6.96 -44.78
N GLN A 641 -33.42 6.08 -45.62
CA GLN A 641 -32.44 5.05 -45.21
C GLN A 641 -31.05 5.21 -45.86
N LEU A 642 -30.84 6.23 -46.69
CA LEU A 642 -29.55 6.52 -47.33
C LEU A 642 -28.78 7.71 -46.68
N LEU A 643 -29.38 8.40 -45.72
CA LEU A 643 -28.68 9.38 -44.87
C LEU A 643 -27.95 8.74 -43.68
N SER A 644 -28.37 7.54 -43.25
CA SER A 644 -27.74 6.78 -42.15
C SER A 644 -26.54 5.92 -42.58
N SER A 645 -26.26 5.81 -43.89
CA SER A 645 -25.20 4.94 -44.43
C SER A 645 -24.00 5.68 -45.06
N ASN A 646 -24.11 6.99 -45.32
CA ASN A 646 -22.98 7.82 -45.77
C ASN A 646 -22.20 8.49 -44.62
N THR A 647 -22.78 8.62 -43.43
CA THR A 647 -22.06 9.04 -42.21
C THR A 647 -21.01 8.00 -41.76
N LEU A 648 -21.20 6.72 -42.10
CA LEU A 648 -20.29 5.62 -41.76
C LEU A 648 -19.08 5.47 -42.71
N LYS A 649 -18.99 6.22 -43.81
CA LYS A 649 -17.87 6.10 -44.77
C LYS A 649 -16.87 7.26 -44.75
N TYR A 650 -17.24 8.43 -44.24
CA TYR A 650 -16.26 9.48 -43.87
C TYR A 650 -15.62 9.26 -42.49
N ALA A 651 -16.15 8.34 -41.67
CA ALA A 651 -15.58 7.97 -40.38
C ALA A 651 -14.30 7.12 -40.46
N ASN A 652 -13.99 6.52 -41.62
CA ASN A 652 -12.91 5.53 -41.78
C ASN A 652 -11.62 6.05 -42.43
N SER A 653 -11.47 7.37 -42.64
CA SER A 653 -10.23 7.97 -43.16
C SER A 653 -9.45 8.83 -42.16
N ASN A 654 -9.90 8.94 -40.91
CA ASN A 654 -9.20 9.67 -39.84
C ASN A 654 -8.89 8.72 -38.66
N SER A 655 -7.78 7.99 -38.74
CA SER A 655 -7.36 6.96 -37.77
C SER A 655 -6.93 7.46 -36.39
N ASN A 656 -7.21 8.72 -36.03
CA ASN A 656 -6.76 9.35 -34.78
C ASN A 656 -7.89 9.72 -33.80
N LEU A 657 -9.16 9.36 -34.07
CA LEU A 657 -10.31 9.75 -33.23
C LEU A 657 -11.13 8.57 -32.64
N LEU A 658 -10.59 7.34 -32.65
CA LEU A 658 -11.21 6.20 -31.95
C LEU A 658 -11.06 6.26 -30.41
N PHE A 659 -10.40 7.28 -29.87
CA PHE A 659 -10.29 7.53 -28.42
C PHE A 659 -11.48 8.31 -27.80
N ALA A 660 -12.40 8.84 -28.60
CA ALA A 660 -13.42 9.78 -28.11
C ALA A 660 -14.76 9.15 -27.67
N SER A 661 -15.10 7.94 -28.14
CA SER A 661 -16.44 7.35 -27.93
C SER A 661 -16.60 6.53 -26.64
N THR A 662 -15.48 6.12 -26.01
CA THR A 662 -15.45 5.32 -24.77
C THR A 662 -15.31 6.16 -23.49
N LEU A 663 -15.11 7.48 -23.59
CA LEU A 663 -15.00 8.40 -22.45
C LEU A 663 -16.34 8.74 -21.75
N ARG A 664 -17.46 8.12 -22.15
CA ARG A 664 -18.82 8.48 -21.64
C ARG A 664 -19.14 8.10 -20.19
N LYS A 665 -18.17 7.52 -19.48
CA LYS A 665 -18.05 7.54 -18.02
C LYS A 665 -16.55 7.58 -17.73
N THR A 666 -15.98 8.46 -16.91
CA THR A 666 -16.52 9.72 -16.39
C THR A 666 -17.19 9.62 -15.01
N PRO A 667 -16.49 9.49 -13.86
CA PRO A 667 -16.99 10.14 -12.64
C PRO A 667 -16.95 11.66 -12.86
N THR A 668 -18.00 12.37 -12.47
CA THR A 668 -18.24 13.77 -12.83
C THR A 668 -17.32 14.74 -12.07
N ILE A 669 -16.09 14.90 -12.57
CA ILE A 669 -15.12 15.94 -12.14
C ILE A 669 -15.39 17.28 -12.87
N LEU A 670 -16.10 17.22 -14.00
CA LEU A 670 -16.49 18.38 -14.80
C LEU A 670 -17.96 18.71 -14.53
N SER A 671 -18.26 19.99 -14.29
CA SER A 671 -19.64 20.48 -14.16
C SER A 671 -20.40 20.39 -15.49
N THR A 672 -21.73 20.38 -15.43
CA THR A 672 -22.62 20.33 -16.62
C THR A 672 -22.28 21.44 -17.63
N LEU A 673 -21.93 22.62 -17.13
CA LEU A 673 -21.51 23.78 -17.91
C LEU A 673 -20.23 23.53 -18.73
N GLN A 674 -19.24 22.83 -18.17
CA GLN A 674 -17.98 22.54 -18.86
C GLN A 674 -18.16 21.52 -20.01
N PHE A 675 -19.08 20.59 -19.87
CA PHE A 675 -19.50 19.72 -20.98
C PHE A 675 -20.13 20.55 -22.13
N ASN A 676 -20.98 21.52 -21.79
CA ASN A 676 -21.64 22.39 -22.77
C ASN A 676 -20.69 23.40 -23.44
N LEU A 677 -19.64 23.86 -22.74
CA LEU A 677 -18.56 24.68 -23.33
C LEU A 677 -17.84 23.96 -24.47
N ASN A 678 -17.55 22.67 -24.32
CA ASN A 678 -16.87 21.89 -25.37
C ASN A 678 -17.75 21.69 -26.62
N ASN A 679 -19.06 21.49 -26.44
CA ASN A 679 -20.00 21.35 -27.56
C ASN A 679 -20.24 22.71 -28.25
N SER A 680 -20.57 23.75 -27.50
CA SER A 680 -20.87 25.09 -28.05
C SER A 680 -19.71 25.71 -28.84
N ARG A 681 -18.44 25.33 -28.57
CA ARG A 681 -17.30 25.75 -29.39
C ARG A 681 -17.23 25.03 -30.74
N LEU A 682 -17.67 23.77 -30.82
CA LEU A 682 -17.83 23.03 -32.08
C LEU A 682 -19.01 23.57 -32.89
N ASP A 683 -20.12 23.88 -32.22
CA ASP A 683 -21.33 24.43 -32.86
C ASP A 683 -21.10 25.86 -33.36
N LYS A 684 -20.38 26.72 -32.62
CA LYS A 684 -19.97 28.06 -33.09
C LYS A 684 -19.05 28.04 -34.31
N ILE A 685 -18.33 26.93 -34.56
CA ILE A 685 -17.56 26.74 -35.80
C ILE A 685 -18.48 26.32 -36.97
N ALA A 686 -19.62 25.68 -36.69
CA ALA A 686 -20.63 25.32 -37.68
C ALA A 686 -21.61 26.48 -38.02
N GLU A 687 -21.89 27.38 -37.08
CA GLU A 687 -22.93 28.42 -37.20
C GLU A 687 -22.44 29.80 -37.70
N ALA A 688 -21.33 29.87 -38.44
CA ALA A 688 -20.89 31.12 -39.07
C ALA A 688 -21.96 31.65 -40.07
N PRO A 689 -22.61 32.80 -39.83
CA PRO A 689 -23.91 33.07 -40.45
C PRO A 689 -23.81 33.67 -41.86
N ARG A 690 -24.55 33.09 -42.79
CA ARG A 690 -24.96 33.72 -44.06
C ARG A 690 -26.48 33.66 -44.22
N GLN A 691 -27.21 34.62 -43.65
CA GLN A 691 -28.48 35.07 -44.23
C GLN A 691 -28.99 36.36 -43.59
N ALA A 692 -29.29 37.36 -44.43
CA ALA A 692 -30.15 38.47 -44.05
C ALA A 692 -31.61 38.01 -44.17
N LEU A 693 -32.34 37.99 -43.05
CA LEU A 693 -33.77 37.73 -43.03
C LEU A 693 -34.54 39.05 -42.88
N THR A 694 -34.81 39.69 -44.01
CA THR A 694 -35.83 40.73 -44.12
C THR A 694 -36.82 40.37 -45.22
N LYS A 695 -38.07 40.08 -44.82
CA LYS A 695 -39.22 40.16 -45.72
C LYS A 695 -39.93 41.48 -45.43
N PRO A 696 -40.16 42.35 -46.43
CA PRO A 696 -41.10 43.45 -46.24
C PRO A 696 -42.51 42.86 -46.09
N ALA A 697 -43.16 43.14 -44.97
CA ALA A 697 -44.59 42.90 -44.80
C ALA A 697 -45.30 44.22 -45.10
N PHE A 698 -46.00 44.31 -46.24
CA PHE A 698 -47.30 44.97 -46.44
C PHE A 698 -47.66 44.99 -47.94
N GLU A 699 -48.90 44.62 -48.24
CA GLU A 699 -49.50 44.84 -49.57
C GLU A 699 -50.19 46.21 -49.59
N ALA A 700 -49.93 47.02 -50.61
CA ALA A 700 -50.60 48.30 -50.77
C ALA A 700 -52.05 48.10 -51.24
N LYS A 701 -53.04 48.61 -50.50
CA LYS A 701 -54.42 48.69 -50.97
C LYS A 701 -54.64 50.00 -51.74
N GLU A 702 -55.00 49.88 -53.01
CA GLU A 702 -55.41 51.01 -53.83
C GLU A 702 -56.75 51.59 -53.35
N PHE A 703 -56.80 52.90 -53.14
CA PHE A 703 -58.06 53.63 -52.97
C PHE A 703 -58.54 54.15 -54.33
N ARG A 704 -59.76 53.77 -54.74
CA ARG A 704 -60.40 54.34 -55.94
C ARG A 704 -60.93 55.74 -55.64
N PHE A 705 -60.44 56.74 -56.37
CA PHE A 705 -61.05 58.07 -56.39
C PHE A 705 -62.44 58.01 -57.04
N GLY A 706 -63.47 58.32 -56.25
CA GLY A 706 -64.80 58.67 -56.77
C GLY A 706 -64.96 60.19 -56.77
N THR A 707 -64.89 60.81 -57.95
CA THR A 707 -65.24 62.22 -58.12
C THR A 707 -66.76 62.38 -58.07
N LEU A 708 -67.27 63.00 -56.99
CA LEU A 708 -68.61 63.57 -56.94
C LEU A 708 -68.50 65.09 -56.97
N GLU A 709 -69.28 65.71 -57.85
CA GLU A 709 -69.26 67.14 -58.10
C GLU A 709 -69.86 67.95 -56.92
N HIS A 710 -69.47 69.23 -56.82
CA HIS A 710 -70.00 70.25 -55.88
C HIS A 710 -69.49 70.30 -54.43
N VAL A 711 -68.27 69.84 -54.13
CA VAL A 711 -67.57 70.20 -52.86
C VAL A 711 -66.21 70.82 -53.16
N ARG A 712 -65.93 72.00 -52.59
CA ARG A 712 -64.72 72.79 -52.83
C ARG A 712 -63.44 72.01 -52.49
N PRO A 713 -62.39 72.02 -53.35
CA PRO A 713 -61.20 71.21 -53.15
C PRO A 713 -60.43 71.57 -51.87
N GLU A 714 -60.35 72.85 -51.51
CA GLU A 714 -59.62 73.36 -50.34
C GLU A 714 -60.17 72.80 -49.03
N ILE A 715 -61.51 72.72 -48.94
CA ILE A 715 -62.20 72.13 -47.79
C ILE A 715 -61.94 70.61 -47.72
N GLN A 716 -61.78 69.93 -48.86
CA GLN A 716 -61.43 68.50 -48.87
C GLN A 716 -59.97 68.28 -48.46
N GLU A 717 -59.04 69.07 -48.98
CA GLU A 717 -57.61 68.97 -48.64
C GLU A 717 -57.36 69.30 -47.17
N TYR A 718 -57.97 70.37 -46.63
CA TYR A 718 -57.91 70.67 -45.20
C TYR A 718 -58.50 69.54 -44.35
N LYS A 719 -59.66 68.98 -44.73
CA LYS A 719 -60.24 67.81 -44.04
C LYS A 719 -59.32 66.60 -44.07
N LYS A 720 -58.61 66.32 -45.17
CA LYS A 720 -57.62 65.24 -45.27
C LYS A 720 -56.42 65.50 -44.36
N ALA A 721 -55.85 66.71 -44.39
CA ALA A 721 -54.70 67.10 -43.58
C ALA A 721 -55.01 67.02 -42.07
N HIS A 722 -56.12 67.63 -41.64
CA HIS A 722 -56.64 67.57 -40.27
C HIS A 722 -56.91 66.12 -39.83
N ARG A 723 -57.58 65.33 -40.68
CA ARG A 723 -57.90 63.93 -40.38
C ARG A 723 -56.65 63.09 -40.18
N GLY A 724 -55.70 63.13 -41.12
CA GLY A 724 -54.45 62.36 -41.01
C GLY A 724 -53.59 62.78 -39.81
N MET A 725 -53.59 64.06 -39.43
CA MET A 725 -52.93 64.51 -38.19
C MET A 725 -53.59 63.98 -36.92
N ARG A 726 -54.94 63.94 -36.87
CA ARG A 726 -55.66 63.33 -35.75
C ARG A 726 -55.44 61.82 -35.70
N GLU A 727 -55.41 61.16 -36.88
CA GLU A 727 -55.11 59.74 -37.00
C GLU A 727 -53.68 59.43 -36.50
N LEU A 728 -52.67 60.25 -36.83
CA LEU A 728 -51.32 60.14 -36.25
C LEU A 728 -51.31 60.19 -34.72
N ILE A 729 -51.99 61.18 -34.10
CA ILE A 729 -52.03 61.26 -32.63
C ILE A 729 -52.71 60.02 -32.04
N THR A 730 -53.76 59.49 -32.67
CA THR A 730 -54.39 58.24 -32.20
C THR A 730 -53.53 56.98 -32.38
N THR A 731 -52.70 56.88 -33.43
CA THR A 731 -51.82 55.71 -33.63
C THR A 731 -50.71 55.59 -32.58
N LEU A 732 -50.39 56.66 -31.83
CA LEU A 732 -49.49 56.59 -30.68
C LEU A 732 -49.94 55.58 -29.62
N VAL A 733 -51.26 55.49 -29.39
CA VAL A 733 -51.88 54.58 -28.40
C VAL A 733 -51.88 53.13 -28.89
N GLU A 734 -51.81 52.92 -30.20
CA GLU A 734 -51.71 51.60 -30.82
C GLU A 734 -50.25 51.11 -30.92
N LEU A 735 -49.30 52.03 -31.10
CA LEU A 735 -47.87 51.73 -31.28
C LEU A 735 -47.09 51.65 -29.96
N PHE A 736 -47.34 52.54 -28.99
CA PHE A 736 -46.56 52.64 -27.75
C PHE A 736 -47.32 52.15 -26.51
N ASP A 737 -46.58 51.80 -25.46
CA ASP A 737 -47.18 51.36 -24.20
C ASP A 737 -47.94 52.52 -23.55
N LYS A 738 -49.08 52.29 -22.89
CA LYS A 738 -50.02 53.36 -22.47
C LYS A 738 -49.38 54.57 -21.76
N THR A 739 -48.40 54.36 -20.90
CA THR A 739 -47.68 55.44 -20.19
C THR A 739 -46.75 56.23 -21.11
N GLU A 740 -46.10 55.55 -22.06
CA GLU A 740 -45.24 56.15 -23.07
C GLU A 740 -46.06 56.86 -24.15
N ALA A 741 -47.18 56.27 -24.60
CA ALA A 741 -48.13 56.88 -25.51
C ALA A 741 -48.72 58.19 -24.95
N ASN A 742 -49.16 58.21 -23.70
CA ASN A 742 -49.71 59.42 -23.06
C ASN A 742 -48.66 60.53 -22.88
N SER A 743 -47.39 60.16 -22.61
CA SER A 743 -46.31 61.15 -22.50
C SER A 743 -45.89 61.70 -23.88
N LEU A 744 -45.85 60.84 -24.91
CA LEU A 744 -45.68 61.28 -26.29
C LEU A 744 -46.81 62.19 -26.75
N GLN A 745 -48.08 61.78 -26.56
CA GLN A 745 -49.25 62.56 -26.92
C GLN A 745 -49.21 63.96 -26.29
N SER A 746 -49.00 64.07 -24.97
CA SER A 746 -48.95 65.39 -24.32
C SER A 746 -47.77 66.25 -24.81
N THR A 747 -46.60 65.67 -25.09
CA THR A 747 -45.48 66.43 -25.69
C THR A 747 -45.72 66.82 -27.16
N LEU A 748 -46.45 66.03 -27.93
CA LEU A 748 -46.74 66.30 -29.35
C LEU A 748 -47.89 67.30 -29.51
N GLU A 749 -48.91 67.26 -28.64
CA GLU A 749 -49.99 68.24 -28.55
C GLU A 749 -49.48 69.61 -28.04
N ALA A 750 -48.43 69.63 -27.22
CA ALA A 750 -47.79 70.87 -26.76
C ALA A 750 -47.15 71.72 -27.88
N TYR A 751 -46.89 71.14 -29.07
CA TYR A 751 -46.44 71.89 -30.24
C TYR A 751 -47.56 72.65 -30.97
N GLY A 752 -48.84 72.40 -30.63
CA GLY A 752 -49.99 73.14 -31.13
C GLY A 752 -51.25 72.28 -31.26
N THR A 753 -52.40 72.87 -30.93
CA THR A 753 -53.72 72.24 -31.10
C THR A 753 -54.27 72.50 -32.51
N ILE A 754 -54.84 71.45 -33.12
CA ILE A 754 -55.42 71.52 -34.46
C ILE A 754 -56.92 71.81 -34.34
N LYS A 755 -57.36 72.97 -34.84
CA LYS A 755 -58.77 73.38 -34.85
C LYS A 755 -59.61 72.48 -35.77
N ALA A 756 -60.78 72.06 -35.33
CA ALA A 756 -61.75 71.37 -36.18
C ALA A 756 -62.39 72.35 -37.18
N LEU A 757 -62.92 71.84 -38.31
CA LEU A 757 -63.54 72.70 -39.33
C LEU A 757 -64.69 73.60 -38.82
N GLY A 758 -65.36 73.20 -37.72
CA GLY A 758 -66.40 74.01 -37.05
C GLY A 758 -65.88 75.02 -36.01
N GLU A 759 -64.56 75.05 -35.79
CA GLU A 759 -63.85 75.95 -34.87
C GLU A 759 -63.04 77.04 -35.63
N LEU A 760 -62.99 76.96 -36.97
CA LEU A 760 -62.57 78.09 -37.79
C LEU A 760 -63.69 79.12 -37.85
N GLU A 761 -63.34 80.40 -37.73
CA GLU A 761 -64.24 81.55 -37.92
C GLU A 761 -64.55 81.75 -39.42
N LEU A 762 -65.21 80.76 -40.02
CA LEU A 762 -65.65 80.79 -41.41
C LEU A 762 -66.89 81.68 -41.56
N PRO A 763 -66.97 82.54 -42.59
CA PRO A 763 -68.19 83.25 -42.92
C PRO A 763 -69.39 82.30 -43.10
N ALA A 764 -70.55 82.70 -42.58
CA ALA A 764 -71.84 82.03 -42.81
C ALA A 764 -72.09 81.85 -44.33
N PRO A 765 -72.86 80.84 -44.80
CA PRO A 765 -72.78 80.29 -46.16
C PRO A 765 -72.78 81.37 -47.26
N ALA A 766 -71.58 81.66 -47.73
CA ALA A 766 -71.21 82.84 -48.51
C ALA A 766 -72.01 82.99 -49.80
N ARG A 767 -72.30 84.24 -50.17
CA ARG A 767 -73.07 84.59 -51.38
C ARG A 767 -72.32 85.50 -52.36
N THR A 768 -71.13 85.99 -52.00
CA THR A 768 -70.30 86.87 -52.85
C THR A 768 -68.91 86.29 -53.11
N GLN A 769 -68.25 86.73 -54.20
CA GLN A 769 -66.93 86.24 -54.60
C GLN A 769 -65.84 86.53 -53.54
N GLU A 770 -65.89 87.71 -52.90
CA GLU A 770 -64.92 88.14 -51.90
C GLU A 770 -65.01 87.32 -50.59
N GLU A 771 -66.22 86.98 -50.14
CA GLU A 771 -66.44 86.06 -49.00
C GLU A 771 -65.89 84.64 -49.27
N LEU A 772 -65.91 84.21 -50.54
CA LEU A 772 -65.36 82.91 -50.96
C LEU A 772 -63.83 82.90 -50.89
N GLU A 773 -63.18 83.98 -51.32
CA GLU A 773 -61.72 84.15 -51.29
C GLU A 773 -61.20 84.30 -49.85
N GLN A 774 -61.87 85.09 -49.01
CA GLN A 774 -61.53 85.22 -47.57
C GLN A 774 -61.63 83.87 -46.84
N ALA A 775 -62.69 83.10 -47.09
CA ALA A 775 -62.83 81.76 -46.50
C ALA A 775 -61.72 80.79 -46.97
N ALA A 776 -61.26 80.90 -48.22
CA ALA A 776 -60.13 80.11 -48.72
C ALA A 776 -58.81 80.51 -48.03
N VAL A 777 -58.53 81.82 -47.90
CA VAL A 777 -57.33 82.33 -47.21
C VAL A 777 -57.25 81.81 -45.76
N ILE A 778 -58.34 81.87 -45.00
CA ILE A 778 -58.40 81.36 -43.62
C ILE A 778 -58.13 79.85 -43.54
N ILE A 779 -58.71 79.06 -44.47
CA ILE A 779 -58.47 77.60 -44.54
C ILE A 779 -57.00 77.29 -44.89
N TYR A 780 -56.39 78.10 -45.76
CA TYR A 780 -55.00 77.96 -46.16
C TYR A 780 -54.00 78.42 -45.09
N GLU A 781 -54.29 79.47 -44.33
CA GLU A 781 -53.51 79.87 -43.15
C GLU A 781 -53.47 78.75 -42.11
N GLU A 782 -54.61 78.12 -41.83
CA GLU A 782 -54.70 77.00 -40.89
C GLU A 782 -54.07 75.72 -41.46
N LEU A 783 -54.13 75.47 -42.78
CA LEU A 783 -53.39 74.37 -43.42
C LEU A 783 -51.87 74.55 -43.24
N PHE A 784 -51.38 75.78 -43.39
CA PHE A 784 -49.98 76.15 -43.18
C PHE A 784 -49.56 75.98 -41.71
N ALA A 785 -50.42 76.36 -40.76
CA ALA A 785 -50.21 76.14 -39.34
C ALA A 785 -50.14 74.65 -38.98
N ILE A 786 -51.04 73.82 -39.52
CA ILE A 786 -51.03 72.36 -39.35
C ILE A 786 -49.70 71.75 -39.85
N SER A 787 -49.25 72.14 -41.04
CA SER A 787 -47.99 71.63 -41.60
C SER A 787 -46.77 72.11 -40.80
N LYS A 788 -46.81 73.32 -40.24
CA LYS A 788 -45.79 73.81 -39.31
C LYS A 788 -45.76 72.99 -38.01
N ILE A 789 -46.91 72.64 -37.43
CA ILE A 789 -46.98 71.74 -36.25
C ILE A 789 -46.37 70.37 -36.59
N LEU A 790 -46.73 69.77 -37.73
CA LEU A 790 -46.18 68.47 -38.16
C LEU A 790 -44.65 68.50 -38.29
N THR A 791 -44.07 69.54 -38.90
CA THR A 791 -42.60 69.66 -39.01
C THR A 791 -41.87 69.73 -37.65
N HIS A 792 -42.45 70.39 -36.65
CA HIS A 792 -41.88 70.43 -35.29
C HIS A 792 -42.01 69.07 -34.58
N GLN A 793 -43.15 68.40 -34.75
CA GLN A 793 -43.37 67.05 -34.23
C GLN A 793 -42.39 66.02 -34.84
N ILE A 794 -42.13 66.11 -36.15
CA ILE A 794 -41.11 65.29 -36.83
C ILE A 794 -39.72 65.53 -36.23
N ALA A 795 -39.29 66.79 -36.11
CA ALA A 795 -37.97 67.13 -35.57
C ALA A 795 -37.78 66.62 -34.12
N TYR A 796 -38.81 66.69 -33.27
CA TYR A 796 -38.80 66.09 -31.94
C TYR A 796 -38.63 64.57 -31.98
N MET A 797 -39.39 63.89 -32.84
CA MET A 797 -39.34 62.44 -32.97
C MET A 797 -38.02 61.94 -33.58
N GLU A 798 -37.40 62.70 -34.50
CA GLU A 798 -36.03 62.44 -35.00
C GLU A 798 -34.99 62.62 -33.89
N GLY A 799 -35.08 63.70 -33.11
CA GLY A 799 -34.23 63.91 -31.94
C GLY A 799 -34.43 62.85 -30.83
N ARG A 800 -35.60 62.21 -30.76
CA ARG A 800 -35.86 61.05 -29.91
C ARG A 800 -35.28 59.76 -30.50
N TYR A 801 -35.43 59.53 -31.81
CA TYR A 801 -34.86 58.39 -32.53
C TYR A 801 -33.33 58.34 -32.34
N ASN A 802 -32.62 59.43 -32.63
CA ASN A 802 -31.15 59.51 -32.50
C ASN A 802 -30.67 59.23 -31.06
N ARG A 803 -31.44 59.63 -30.04
CA ARG A 803 -31.12 59.33 -28.62
C ARG A 803 -31.29 57.85 -28.28
N ILE A 804 -32.33 57.20 -28.80
CA ILE A 804 -32.54 55.76 -28.61
C ILE A 804 -31.49 54.95 -29.38
N GLU A 805 -31.10 55.40 -30.58
CA GLU A 805 -30.03 54.82 -31.38
C GLU A 805 -28.67 54.88 -30.67
N ALA A 806 -28.28 56.03 -30.12
CA ALA A 806 -27.06 56.16 -29.32
C ALA A 806 -27.05 55.27 -28.05
N LEU A 807 -28.21 55.11 -27.38
CA LEU A 807 -28.36 54.18 -26.26
C LEU A 807 -28.24 52.71 -26.71
N LEU A 808 -28.78 52.37 -27.89
CA LEU A 808 -28.67 51.04 -28.46
C LEU A 808 -27.22 50.72 -28.84
N GLU A 809 -26.48 51.65 -29.47
CA GLU A 809 -25.05 51.49 -29.73
C GLU A 809 -24.24 51.28 -28.45
N GLY A 810 -24.52 52.06 -27.40
CA GLY A 810 -23.88 51.91 -26.10
C GLY A 810 -24.08 50.51 -25.50
N LYS A 811 -25.32 49.99 -25.56
CA LYS A 811 -25.62 48.62 -25.11
C LYS A 811 -24.99 47.56 -26.01
N LEU A 812 -24.97 47.73 -27.33
CA LEU A 812 -24.30 46.80 -28.25
C LEU A 812 -22.79 46.72 -28.00
N ARG A 813 -22.12 47.82 -27.65
CA ARG A 813 -20.71 47.80 -27.23
C ARG A 813 -20.51 47.06 -25.90
N ALA A 814 -21.39 47.29 -24.93
CA ALA A 814 -21.36 46.57 -23.65
C ALA A 814 -21.59 45.05 -23.84
N ARG A 815 -22.49 44.66 -24.75
CA ARG A 815 -22.71 43.27 -25.17
C ARG A 815 -21.44 42.62 -25.71
N ILE A 816 -20.76 43.27 -26.67
CA ILE A 816 -19.51 42.77 -27.26
C ILE A 816 -18.41 42.62 -26.19
N ASN A 817 -18.30 43.57 -25.26
CA ASN A 817 -17.35 43.49 -24.16
C ASN A 817 -17.64 42.30 -23.23
N LYS A 818 -18.92 42.06 -22.90
CA LYS A 818 -19.34 40.90 -22.09
C LYS A 818 -19.15 39.57 -22.83
N GLU A 819 -19.40 39.51 -24.14
CA GLU A 819 -19.08 38.31 -24.95
C GLU A 819 -17.57 38.01 -24.96
N ALA A 820 -16.72 39.03 -25.05
CA ALA A 820 -15.26 38.86 -24.97
C ALA A 820 -14.78 38.44 -23.57
N GLU A 821 -15.42 38.94 -22.50
CA GLU A 821 -15.19 38.50 -21.13
C GLU A 821 -15.58 37.03 -20.92
N ILE A 822 -16.74 36.62 -21.41
CA ILE A 822 -17.23 35.23 -21.38
C ILE A 822 -16.29 34.30 -22.16
N GLU A 823 -15.79 34.69 -23.34
CA GLU A 823 -14.81 33.88 -24.08
C GLU A 823 -13.47 33.78 -23.34
N LYS A 824 -13.00 34.88 -22.73
CA LYS A 824 -11.80 34.87 -21.89
C LYS A 824 -11.96 33.92 -20.69
N LEU A 825 -13.08 33.99 -19.97
CA LEU A 825 -13.39 33.09 -18.85
C LEU A 825 -13.47 31.63 -19.31
N ALA A 826 -14.15 31.33 -20.42
CA ALA A 826 -14.19 29.98 -20.99
C ALA A 826 -12.79 29.43 -21.33
N SER A 827 -11.89 30.27 -21.85
CA SER A 827 -10.50 29.89 -22.14
C SER A 827 -9.70 29.58 -20.87
N LEU A 828 -9.93 30.34 -19.79
CA LEU A 828 -9.30 30.13 -18.48
C LEU A 828 -9.82 28.85 -17.81
N ILE A 829 -11.13 28.60 -17.87
CA ILE A 829 -11.75 27.36 -17.39
C ILE A 829 -11.13 26.16 -18.12
N HIS A 830 -11.02 26.18 -19.45
CA HIS A 830 -10.44 25.08 -20.20
C HIS A 830 -8.95 24.83 -19.87
N LYS A 831 -8.18 25.89 -19.63
CA LYS A 831 -6.78 25.73 -19.20
C LYS A 831 -6.69 25.15 -17.78
N ALA A 832 -7.50 25.67 -16.86
CA ALA A 832 -7.52 25.24 -15.46
C ALA A 832 -8.04 23.79 -15.31
N THR A 833 -8.99 23.34 -16.15
CA THR A 833 -9.42 21.93 -16.15
C THR A 833 -8.35 20.98 -16.69
N GLN A 834 -7.60 21.36 -17.74
CA GLN A 834 -6.44 20.58 -18.20
C GLN A 834 -5.34 20.51 -17.13
N GLU A 835 -5.04 21.62 -16.44
CA GLU A 835 -4.11 21.64 -15.30
C GLU A 835 -4.63 20.72 -14.17
N LEU A 836 -5.92 20.77 -13.83
CA LEU A 836 -6.54 19.92 -12.80
C LEU A 836 -6.50 18.43 -13.16
N GLU A 837 -6.80 18.04 -14.40
CA GLU A 837 -6.69 16.64 -14.86
C GLU A 837 -5.23 16.12 -14.81
N GLY A 838 -4.26 16.98 -15.10
CA GLY A 838 -2.83 16.67 -14.99
C GLY A 838 -2.37 16.51 -13.53
N ILE A 839 -2.91 17.31 -12.61
CA ILE A 839 -2.67 17.15 -11.17
C ILE A 839 -3.40 15.92 -10.62
N ASP A 840 -4.63 15.66 -11.04
CA ASP A 840 -5.45 14.54 -10.56
C ASP A 840 -4.82 13.18 -10.88
N LYS A 841 -4.23 13.02 -12.07
CA LYS A 841 -3.45 11.81 -12.42
C LYS A 841 -2.30 11.58 -11.43
N ARG A 842 -1.48 12.61 -11.17
CA ARG A 842 -0.38 12.56 -10.19
C ARG A 842 -0.89 12.32 -8.77
N ARG A 843 -2.06 12.88 -8.42
CA ARG A 843 -2.70 12.69 -7.10
C ARG A 843 -3.11 11.24 -6.89
N ILE A 844 -3.71 10.60 -7.89
CA ILE A 844 -4.13 9.19 -7.84
C ILE A 844 -2.89 8.28 -7.75
N GLU A 845 -1.82 8.61 -8.46
CA GLU A 845 -0.51 7.93 -8.40
C GLU A 845 0.08 7.97 -6.97
N PHE A 846 0.33 9.16 -6.41
CA PHE A 846 0.90 9.29 -5.06
C PHE A 846 -0.02 8.80 -3.93
N LEU A 847 -1.35 8.85 -4.11
CA LEU A 847 -2.30 8.25 -3.17
C LEU A 847 -2.30 6.72 -3.28
N GLY A 848 -2.03 6.17 -4.46
CA GLY A 848 -1.73 4.76 -4.68
C GLY A 848 -0.49 4.33 -3.92
N ASP A 849 0.64 5.03 -4.09
CA ASP A 849 1.89 4.76 -3.36
C ASP A 849 1.67 4.75 -1.84
N TYR A 850 0.95 5.76 -1.32
CA TYR A 850 0.66 5.84 0.11
C TYR A 850 -0.20 4.65 0.59
N GLY A 851 -1.25 4.30 -0.16
CA GLY A 851 -2.08 3.13 0.13
C GLY A 851 -1.35 1.79 0.05
N VAL A 852 -0.27 1.69 -0.74
CA VAL A 852 0.64 0.54 -0.72
C VAL A 852 1.45 0.53 0.57
N THR A 853 2.04 1.66 0.97
CA THR A 853 2.84 1.72 2.21
C THR A 853 2.02 1.42 3.46
N GLN A 854 0.76 1.87 3.51
CA GLN A 854 -0.18 1.52 4.58
C GLN A 854 -0.34 -0.02 4.70
N ARG A 855 -0.63 -0.71 3.59
CA ARG A 855 -0.80 -2.18 3.57
C ARG A 855 0.45 -2.93 4.00
N LEU A 856 1.61 -2.52 3.52
CA LEU A 856 2.87 -3.16 3.91
C LEU A 856 3.20 -2.96 5.40
N THR A 857 2.75 -1.85 6.01
CA THR A 857 2.95 -1.57 7.44
C THR A 857 2.02 -2.42 8.30
N ASP A 858 0.79 -2.64 7.84
CA ASP A 858 -0.19 -3.56 8.43
C ASP A 858 0.29 -5.02 8.35
N GLU A 859 0.81 -5.44 7.19
CA GLU A 859 1.48 -6.73 6.97
C GLU A 859 2.69 -6.94 7.91
N ASP A 860 3.61 -5.97 7.97
CA ASP A 860 4.79 -5.99 8.86
C ASP A 860 4.40 -6.18 10.33
N TRP A 861 3.40 -5.43 10.80
CA TRP A 861 2.96 -5.48 12.20
C TRP A 861 2.25 -6.80 12.54
N LEU A 862 1.48 -7.35 11.60
CA LEU A 862 0.80 -8.65 11.74
C LEU A 862 1.80 -9.82 11.71
N ASP A 863 2.81 -9.79 10.83
CA ASP A 863 3.89 -10.78 10.78
C ASP A 863 4.72 -10.75 12.07
N VAL A 864 5.11 -9.55 12.53
CA VAL A 864 5.84 -9.36 13.80
C VAL A 864 5.01 -9.85 15.00
N TYR A 865 3.69 -9.62 15.01
CA TYR A 865 2.78 -10.15 16.02
C TYR A 865 2.77 -11.69 16.01
N HIS A 866 2.62 -12.32 14.85
CA HIS A 866 2.63 -13.79 14.74
C HIS A 866 3.98 -14.42 15.12
N LEU A 867 5.11 -13.81 14.71
CA LEU A 867 6.44 -14.24 15.14
C LEU A 867 6.61 -14.10 16.67
N THR A 868 6.06 -13.05 17.27
CA THR A 868 6.07 -12.84 18.73
C THR A 868 5.22 -13.90 19.44
N GLN A 869 4.03 -14.22 18.92
CA GLN A 869 3.19 -15.30 19.46
C GLN A 869 3.86 -16.67 19.34
N GLU A 870 4.50 -16.96 18.20
CA GLU A 870 5.24 -18.21 18.03
C GLU A 870 6.41 -18.29 19.02
N ARG A 871 7.19 -17.21 19.15
CA ARG A 871 8.28 -17.08 20.12
C ARG A 871 7.79 -17.28 21.56
N SER A 872 6.74 -16.60 22.00
CA SER A 872 6.15 -16.78 23.34
C SER A 872 5.62 -18.20 23.55
N ARG A 873 4.97 -18.81 22.54
CA ARG A 873 4.56 -20.23 22.58
C ARG A 873 5.76 -21.14 22.83
N ILE A 874 6.83 -20.96 22.06
CA ILE A 874 8.06 -21.77 22.14
C ILE A 874 8.73 -21.57 23.51
N LEU A 875 8.98 -20.33 23.94
CA LEU A 875 9.67 -20.04 25.20
C LEU A 875 8.89 -20.51 26.44
N ASN A 876 7.57 -20.33 26.46
CA ASN A 876 6.76 -20.72 27.62
C ASN A 876 6.49 -22.24 27.65
N HIS A 877 6.13 -22.86 26.52
CA HIS A 877 5.69 -24.26 26.49
C HIS A 877 6.74 -25.28 26.02
N SER A 878 7.64 -24.95 25.10
CA SER A 878 8.57 -25.92 24.49
C SER A 878 9.93 -26.03 25.19
N VAL A 879 10.31 -25.05 26.03
CA VAL A 879 11.54 -25.12 26.84
C VAL A 879 11.42 -26.27 27.84
N LYS A 880 12.22 -27.31 27.64
CA LYS A 880 12.23 -28.56 28.42
C LYS A 880 13.11 -28.50 29.66
N GLY A 881 14.17 -27.69 29.63
CA GLY A 881 15.12 -27.55 30.73
C GLY A 881 15.98 -26.29 30.61
N VAL A 882 16.51 -25.84 31.74
CA VAL A 882 17.45 -24.73 31.83
C VAL A 882 18.80 -25.29 32.28
N TYR A 883 19.83 -25.07 31.48
CA TYR A 883 21.21 -25.41 31.83
C TYR A 883 22.03 -24.14 31.99
N PHE A 884 23.23 -24.24 32.54
CA PHE A 884 24.09 -23.09 32.71
C PHE A 884 25.57 -23.43 32.52
N VAL A 885 26.34 -22.44 32.05
CA VAL A 885 27.78 -22.54 31.77
C VAL A 885 28.47 -21.23 32.15
N ARG A 886 29.55 -21.30 32.94
CA ARG A 886 30.43 -20.16 33.24
C ARG A 886 31.05 -19.59 31.97
N GLU A 887 30.93 -18.30 31.70
CA GLU A 887 31.53 -17.66 30.54
C GLU A 887 33.07 -17.54 30.67
N ARG A 888 33.79 -17.53 29.54
CA ARG A 888 35.20 -17.12 29.51
C ARG A 888 35.26 -15.59 29.36
N GLN A 889 36.18 -14.92 30.06
CA GLN A 889 36.42 -13.48 29.91
C GLN A 889 36.96 -13.04 28.53
N THR A 890 37.15 -13.98 27.61
CA THR A 890 37.28 -13.73 26.17
C THR A 890 36.02 -14.19 25.48
N SER A 891 35.32 -13.25 24.83
CA SER A 891 34.21 -13.58 23.95
C SER A 891 34.72 -14.51 22.83
N LEU A 892 34.13 -15.69 22.73
CA LEU A 892 34.21 -16.50 21.53
C LEU A 892 33.42 -15.77 20.45
N SER A 893 34.09 -14.84 19.77
CA SER A 893 33.58 -14.13 18.62
C SER A 893 33.08 -15.13 17.59
N LYS A 894 31.82 -14.93 17.17
CA LYS A 894 31.05 -15.61 16.12
C LYS A 894 31.87 -16.54 15.21
N PRO A 895 31.46 -17.81 15.00
CA PRO A 895 31.82 -18.44 13.74
C PRO A 895 31.36 -17.53 12.60
N LEU A 896 32.29 -17.17 11.71
CA LEU A 896 31.94 -16.47 10.48
C LEU A 896 31.06 -17.40 9.64
N ALA A 897 29.96 -16.89 9.09
CA ALA A 897 29.16 -17.66 8.15
C ALA A 897 29.92 -17.84 6.83
N ASP A 898 30.19 -19.11 6.52
CA ASP A 898 30.04 -19.74 5.21
C ASP A 898 30.95 -19.31 4.02
N PRO A 899 31.35 -20.28 3.17
CA PRO A 899 30.70 -20.35 1.86
C PRO A 899 30.49 -21.79 1.36
N LEU A 900 29.30 -22.33 1.56
CA LEU A 900 28.70 -23.39 0.75
C LEU A 900 28.70 -22.92 -0.70
N ALA A 901 29.23 -23.76 -1.59
CA ALA A 901 29.17 -23.50 -3.02
C ALA A 901 27.72 -23.34 -3.49
N LEU A 902 27.51 -22.55 -4.54
CA LEU A 902 26.21 -22.42 -5.24
C LEU A 902 25.63 -23.83 -5.50
N ARG A 903 24.35 -24.04 -5.15
CA ARG A 903 23.74 -25.39 -5.15
C ARG A 903 23.51 -25.98 -6.55
N TYR A 904 23.84 -25.24 -7.62
CA TYR A 904 23.52 -25.56 -9.01
C TYR A 904 24.74 -25.36 -9.94
N GLY A 905 25.00 -26.35 -10.81
CA GLY A 905 26.07 -26.35 -11.80
C GLY A 905 25.59 -26.19 -13.24
N GLN A 906 24.50 -26.86 -13.63
CA GLN A 906 24.02 -26.98 -15.02
C GLN A 906 22.63 -26.37 -15.23
N SER A 907 22.25 -26.16 -16.49
CA SER A 907 20.94 -25.64 -16.89
C SER A 907 19.80 -26.65 -16.76
N ASP A 908 20.12 -27.93 -16.52
CA ASP A 908 19.12 -29.00 -16.31
C ASP A 908 18.98 -29.43 -14.83
N ASP A 909 19.60 -28.68 -13.90
CA ASP A 909 19.51 -28.90 -12.46
C ASP A 909 18.12 -28.59 -11.89
N ILE A 910 17.91 -29.00 -10.64
CA ILE A 910 16.73 -28.70 -9.83
C ILE A 910 16.68 -27.19 -9.54
N VAL A 911 15.48 -26.64 -9.35
CA VAL A 911 15.28 -25.23 -8.99
C VAL A 911 15.87 -24.98 -7.59
N PRO A 912 16.75 -23.97 -7.39
CA PRO A 912 17.41 -23.74 -6.10
C PRO A 912 16.42 -23.33 -5.01
N GLY A 913 16.46 -24.00 -3.85
CA GLY A 913 15.75 -23.56 -2.64
C GLY A 913 14.23 -23.79 -2.63
N CYS A 914 13.70 -24.56 -3.56
CA CYS A 914 12.25 -24.80 -3.72
C CYS A 914 11.88 -26.25 -3.44
N ASP A 915 10.70 -26.47 -2.85
CA ASP A 915 10.18 -27.82 -2.62
C ASP A 915 9.78 -28.50 -3.93
N TRP A 916 10.32 -29.71 -4.10
CA TRP A 916 10.18 -30.53 -5.31
C TRP A 916 8.80 -31.18 -5.50
N ASP A 917 8.02 -31.28 -4.41
CA ASP A 917 6.67 -31.85 -4.37
C ASP A 917 5.54 -30.78 -4.37
N ALA A 918 5.89 -29.49 -4.39
CA ALA A 918 4.91 -28.40 -4.48
C ALA A 918 4.25 -28.33 -5.86
N ASP A 919 2.95 -28.05 -5.91
CA ASP A 919 2.17 -27.81 -7.14
C ASP A 919 1.91 -26.29 -7.26
N PRO A 920 2.71 -25.54 -8.06
CA PRO A 920 2.73 -24.08 -8.02
C PRO A 920 1.50 -23.47 -8.71
N GLU A 921 0.70 -22.68 -7.98
CA GLU A 921 -0.45 -21.92 -8.49
C GLU A 921 -0.10 -20.43 -8.62
N LEU A 922 0.34 -20.00 -9.82
CA LEU A 922 0.74 -18.61 -10.07
C LEU A 922 -0.45 -17.63 -9.94
N PRO A 923 -0.27 -16.44 -9.31
CA PRO A 923 -1.31 -15.40 -9.26
C PRO A 923 -1.82 -14.96 -10.64
N GLU A 924 -3.14 -14.70 -10.75
CA GLU A 924 -3.81 -14.23 -11.98
C GLU A 924 -3.14 -12.96 -12.57
N GLU A 925 -2.65 -12.06 -11.71
CA GLU A 925 -1.92 -10.86 -12.12
C GLU A 925 -0.65 -11.16 -12.94
N LEU A 926 -0.01 -12.32 -12.72
CA LEU A 926 1.25 -12.74 -13.34
C LEU A 926 1.06 -13.61 -14.60
N GLU A 927 -0.10 -14.25 -14.78
CA GLU A 927 -0.42 -15.08 -15.96
C GLU A 927 -0.11 -14.36 -17.28
N ASP A 928 -0.52 -13.09 -17.39
CA ASP A 928 -0.31 -12.26 -18.58
C ASP A 928 1.16 -12.15 -18.99
N PHE A 929 2.08 -12.18 -18.02
CA PHE A 929 3.52 -12.09 -18.22
C PHE A 929 4.11 -13.47 -18.52
N PHE A 930 3.69 -14.51 -17.78
CA PHE A 930 4.13 -15.89 -17.99
C PHE A 930 3.75 -16.39 -19.39
N ASP A 931 2.56 -16.02 -19.86
CA ASP A 931 2.10 -16.21 -21.24
C ASP A 931 3.10 -15.71 -22.30
N THR A 932 3.84 -14.64 -22.03
CA THR A 932 4.84 -14.09 -22.95
C THR A 932 6.17 -14.83 -22.87
N VAL A 933 6.48 -15.43 -21.71
CA VAL A 933 7.62 -16.36 -21.53
C VAL A 933 7.36 -17.67 -22.28
N LEU A 934 6.14 -18.21 -22.21
CA LEU A 934 5.73 -19.40 -22.96
C LEU A 934 5.78 -19.23 -24.49
N GLU A 935 5.72 -17.98 -24.97
CA GLU A 935 5.83 -17.64 -26.40
C GLU A 935 7.26 -17.39 -26.90
N VAL A 936 8.28 -17.49 -26.02
CA VAL A 936 9.69 -17.38 -26.39
C VAL A 936 10.11 -18.53 -27.33
N PRO A 937 10.83 -18.24 -28.44
CA PRO A 937 11.23 -19.25 -29.43
C PRO A 937 12.12 -20.36 -28.86
N MET A 938 11.95 -21.58 -29.37
CA MET A 938 12.73 -22.78 -29.04
C MET A 938 14.24 -22.53 -29.02
N LYS A 939 14.74 -21.78 -30.01
CA LYS A 939 16.18 -21.51 -30.18
C LYS A 939 16.78 -20.61 -29.08
N ASP A 940 15.95 -19.83 -28.40
CA ASP A 940 16.39 -18.95 -27.31
C ASP A 940 16.65 -19.74 -26.01
N TRP A 941 16.17 -20.98 -25.90
CA TRP A 941 16.34 -21.85 -24.73
C TRP A 941 17.57 -22.78 -24.87
N ALA A 942 18.46 -22.76 -23.87
CA ALA A 942 19.71 -23.52 -23.92
C ALA A 942 19.50 -25.04 -24.05
N ASN A 943 18.63 -25.62 -23.21
CA ASN A 943 18.36 -27.06 -23.16
C ASN A 943 17.67 -27.62 -24.41
N LEU A 944 17.02 -26.77 -25.21
CA LEU A 944 16.25 -27.20 -26.39
C LEU A 944 17.05 -27.14 -27.70
N ASN A 945 18.19 -26.43 -27.71
CA ASN A 945 19.01 -26.26 -28.92
C ASN A 945 19.58 -27.57 -29.49
N GLU A 946 19.89 -28.56 -28.66
CA GLU A 946 20.32 -29.89 -29.12
C GLU A 946 19.18 -30.71 -29.76
N LEU A 947 17.93 -30.34 -29.47
CA LEU A 947 16.73 -31.04 -29.93
C LEU A 947 16.18 -30.49 -31.27
N GLU A 948 16.83 -29.49 -31.88
CA GLU A 948 16.52 -28.99 -33.25
C GLU A 948 16.21 -30.12 -34.27
N PRO A 949 16.94 -31.26 -34.31
CA PRO A 949 16.68 -32.33 -35.28
C PRO A 949 15.34 -33.07 -35.10
N LEU A 950 14.69 -32.94 -33.93
CA LEU A 950 13.42 -33.60 -33.61
C LEU A 950 12.19 -32.80 -34.07
N ILE A 951 12.38 -31.61 -34.64
CA ILE A 951 11.30 -30.75 -35.16
C ILE A 951 10.48 -31.51 -36.23
N PRO A 952 9.13 -31.48 -36.15
CA PRO A 952 8.30 -32.38 -36.95
C PRO A 952 8.23 -32.04 -38.45
N LYS A 953 7.72 -33.00 -39.23
CA LYS A 953 7.55 -32.92 -40.69
C LYS A 953 6.68 -31.72 -41.12
N PRO A 954 6.87 -31.15 -42.33
CA PRO A 954 6.23 -29.90 -42.76
C PRO A 954 4.70 -29.90 -42.79
N THR A 955 4.05 -31.05 -42.91
CA THR A 955 2.59 -31.18 -42.77
C THR A 955 2.12 -30.85 -41.35
N ARG A 956 2.86 -31.30 -40.33
CA ARG A 956 2.57 -31.00 -38.91
C ARG A 956 2.93 -29.55 -38.57
N LEU A 957 4.01 -29.00 -39.12
CA LEU A 957 4.36 -27.58 -38.93
C LEU A 957 3.27 -26.63 -39.42
N LYS A 958 2.57 -26.93 -40.52
CA LYS A 958 1.39 -26.15 -40.96
C LYS A 958 0.24 -26.17 -39.95
N TYR A 959 -0.02 -27.32 -39.35
CA TYR A 959 -1.06 -27.48 -38.32
C TYR A 959 -0.70 -26.72 -37.03
N ILE A 960 0.55 -26.81 -36.59
CA ILE A 960 1.07 -26.04 -35.44
C ILE A 960 0.94 -24.54 -35.71
N TYR A 961 1.26 -24.08 -36.93
CA TYR A 961 1.10 -22.67 -37.30
C TYR A 961 -0.34 -22.15 -37.18
N GLN A 962 -1.32 -22.97 -37.59
CA GLN A 962 -2.74 -22.59 -37.50
C GLN A 962 -3.19 -22.46 -36.03
N ILE A 963 -2.79 -23.40 -35.17
CA ILE A 963 -3.05 -23.32 -33.72
C ILE A 963 -2.35 -22.12 -33.08
N ARG A 964 -1.08 -21.88 -33.42
CA ARG A 964 -0.31 -20.71 -32.95
C ARG A 964 -1.04 -19.41 -33.32
N GLN A 965 -1.55 -19.29 -34.55
CA GLN A 965 -2.28 -18.09 -34.98
C GLN A 965 -3.57 -17.86 -34.20
N THR A 966 -4.38 -18.90 -33.96
CA THR A 966 -5.61 -18.75 -33.16
C THR A 966 -5.29 -18.41 -31.70
N ARG A 967 -4.37 -19.16 -31.08
CA ARG A 967 -3.94 -18.91 -29.68
C ARG A 967 -3.41 -17.49 -29.49
N LEU A 968 -2.53 -17.01 -30.37
CA LEU A 968 -1.97 -15.67 -30.28
C LEU A 968 -3.03 -14.58 -30.50
N ALA A 969 -4.03 -14.82 -31.35
CA ALA A 969 -5.16 -13.90 -31.52
C ALA A 969 -6.01 -13.84 -30.24
N ASP A 970 -6.29 -14.98 -29.60
CA ASP A 970 -7.04 -15.06 -28.36
C ASP A 970 -6.29 -14.38 -27.19
N LYS A 971 -4.99 -14.66 -27.02
CA LYS A 971 -4.13 -13.99 -26.03
C LYS A 971 -4.07 -12.48 -26.24
N HIS A 972 -4.01 -12.01 -27.49
CA HIS A 972 -4.02 -10.57 -27.83
C HIS A 972 -5.38 -9.92 -27.55
N ALA A 973 -6.49 -10.61 -27.85
CA ALA A 973 -7.84 -10.15 -27.57
C ALA A 973 -8.10 -10.01 -26.06
N ARG A 974 -7.73 -11.03 -25.27
CA ARG A 974 -7.81 -10.98 -23.78
C ARG A 974 -7.05 -9.78 -23.23
N LYS A 975 -5.77 -9.63 -23.58
CA LYS A 975 -4.90 -8.55 -23.08
C LYS A 975 -5.39 -7.15 -23.48
N ARG A 976 -6.03 -7.01 -24.65
CA ARG A 976 -6.70 -5.75 -25.01
C ARG A 976 -7.87 -5.41 -24.10
N VAL A 977 -8.74 -6.36 -23.76
CA VAL A 977 -9.85 -6.14 -22.82
C VAL A 977 -9.32 -5.75 -21.45
N THR A 978 -8.32 -6.47 -20.93
CA THR A 978 -7.66 -6.16 -19.65
C THR A 978 -7.02 -4.76 -19.65
N SER A 979 -6.39 -4.35 -20.76
CA SER A 979 -5.77 -3.01 -20.91
C SER A 979 -6.77 -1.85 -21.07
N GLN A 980 -8.01 -2.12 -21.49
CA GLN A 980 -9.03 -1.10 -21.75
C GLN A 980 -9.99 -0.88 -20.57
N LEU A 981 -9.98 -1.76 -19.57
CA LEU A 981 -10.62 -1.53 -18.28
C LEU A 981 -9.87 -0.43 -17.52
N SER A 982 -10.33 0.82 -17.70
CA SER A 982 -9.86 2.01 -16.98
C SER A 982 -9.81 1.78 -15.46
N PRO A 983 -8.97 2.50 -14.69
CA PRO A 983 -8.78 2.33 -13.25
C PRO A 983 -9.99 2.84 -12.42
N ARG A 984 -11.14 2.19 -12.60
CA ARG A 984 -12.43 2.46 -11.95
C ARG A 984 -12.61 1.75 -10.61
N PHE A 985 -11.75 0.78 -10.32
CA PHE A 985 -11.76 0.01 -9.09
C PHE A 985 -10.38 0.13 -8.42
N ASN A 986 -10.40 0.41 -7.13
CA ASN A 986 -9.26 0.86 -6.31
C ASN A 986 -8.22 -0.25 -6.04
N ARG A 987 -7.56 -0.79 -7.07
CA ARG A 987 -6.39 -1.68 -6.89
C ARG A 987 -5.11 -0.99 -7.37
N PRO A 988 -4.21 -0.53 -6.47
CA PRO A 988 -2.96 0.13 -6.86
C PRO A 988 -2.09 -0.76 -7.78
N ILE A 989 -2.21 -2.08 -7.62
CA ILE A 989 -1.47 -3.11 -8.35
C ILE A 989 -1.74 -3.13 -9.85
N LYS A 990 -2.99 -2.88 -10.26
CA LYS A 990 -3.34 -2.81 -11.68
C LYS A 990 -2.84 -1.51 -12.32
N ALA A 991 -2.49 -0.50 -11.52
CA ALA A 991 -1.80 0.71 -11.98
C ALA A 991 -0.28 0.47 -12.09
N SER A 992 0.40 -0.04 -11.06
CA SER A 992 1.86 -0.25 -11.06
C SER A 992 2.32 -1.26 -12.12
N LEU A 993 1.60 -2.37 -12.30
CA LEU A 993 1.88 -3.35 -13.35
C LEU A 993 1.57 -2.84 -14.77
N PHE A 994 0.89 -1.70 -14.94
CA PHE A 994 0.43 -1.22 -16.26
C PHE A 994 1.60 -0.96 -17.22
N SER A 995 2.65 -0.29 -16.74
CA SER A 995 3.83 0.06 -17.54
C SER A 995 4.52 -1.20 -18.10
N VAL A 996 4.72 -2.21 -17.25
CA VAL A 996 5.34 -3.50 -17.60
C VAL A 996 4.41 -4.33 -18.49
N ARG A 997 3.10 -4.30 -18.26
CA ARG A 997 2.08 -5.00 -19.07
C ARG A 997 2.05 -4.47 -20.51
N VAL A 998 2.10 -3.14 -20.70
CA VAL A 998 2.19 -2.51 -22.03
C VAL A 998 3.48 -2.92 -22.76
N GLN A 999 4.63 -2.93 -22.07
CA GLN A 999 5.88 -3.40 -22.66
C GLN A 999 5.80 -4.87 -23.08
N SER A 1000 5.24 -5.74 -22.23
CA SER A 1000 5.09 -7.18 -22.49
C SER A 1000 4.13 -7.47 -23.64
N GLN A 1001 3.04 -6.70 -23.76
CA GLN A 1001 2.14 -6.75 -24.91
C GLN A 1001 2.88 -6.36 -26.21
N SER A 1002 3.73 -5.33 -26.18
CA SER A 1002 4.52 -4.93 -27.36
C SER A 1002 5.52 -6.01 -27.81
N ILE A 1003 6.09 -6.78 -26.87
CA ILE A 1003 6.99 -7.91 -27.16
C ILE A 1003 6.20 -9.05 -27.81
N LEU A 1004 5.03 -9.39 -27.27
CA LEU A 1004 4.13 -10.40 -27.83
C LEU A 1004 3.71 -10.02 -29.26
N GLU A 1005 3.33 -8.77 -29.51
CA GLU A 1005 3.02 -8.24 -30.85
C GLU A 1005 4.18 -8.28 -31.85
N GLN A 1006 5.43 -8.30 -31.39
CA GLN A 1006 6.59 -8.50 -32.26
C GLN A 1006 6.79 -9.99 -32.56
N MET A 1007 6.62 -10.87 -31.57
CA MET A 1007 6.70 -12.32 -31.75
C MET A 1007 5.59 -12.85 -32.69
N THR A 1008 4.39 -12.26 -32.69
CA THR A 1008 3.29 -12.68 -33.59
C THR A 1008 3.56 -12.38 -35.07
N ARG A 1009 4.41 -11.40 -35.39
CA ARG A 1009 4.77 -11.02 -36.77
C ARG A 1009 5.72 -12.02 -37.44
N ILE A 1010 6.35 -12.90 -36.66
CA ILE A 1010 7.29 -13.91 -37.16
C ILE A 1010 6.49 -15.13 -37.66
N SER A 1011 6.75 -15.58 -38.89
CA SER A 1011 6.00 -16.68 -39.53
C SER A 1011 6.92 -17.82 -39.95
N PHE A 1012 6.40 -19.05 -39.97
CA PHE A 1012 7.18 -20.21 -40.38
C PHE A 1012 7.54 -20.14 -41.87
N PRO A 1013 8.82 -20.33 -42.24
CA PRO A 1013 9.20 -20.51 -43.64
C PRO A 1013 8.81 -21.91 -44.11
N LEU A 1014 7.59 -22.02 -44.63
CA LEU A 1014 7.03 -23.28 -45.13
C LEU A 1014 7.63 -23.75 -46.47
N ARG A 1015 8.50 -22.95 -47.11
CA ARG A 1015 9.06 -23.18 -48.46
C ARG A 1015 10.60 -23.24 -48.51
N VAL A 1016 11.19 -24.04 -47.61
CA VAL A 1016 12.66 -24.24 -47.53
C VAL A 1016 13.09 -25.52 -48.25
N LYS A 1017 14.15 -25.43 -49.07
CA LYS A 1017 14.67 -26.54 -49.90
C LYS A 1017 15.31 -27.67 -49.08
N SER A 1018 15.97 -27.37 -47.96
CA SER A 1018 16.63 -28.36 -47.09
C SER A 1018 15.84 -28.62 -45.82
N ALA A 1019 15.75 -29.89 -45.39
CA ALA A 1019 15.12 -30.26 -44.12
C ALA A 1019 15.87 -29.71 -42.90
N LYS A 1020 17.22 -29.75 -42.93
CA LYS A 1020 18.08 -29.19 -41.87
C LYS A 1020 17.93 -27.69 -41.73
N GLN A 1021 17.83 -26.98 -42.85
CA GLN A 1021 17.59 -25.53 -42.85
C GLN A 1021 16.17 -25.21 -42.34
N ARG A 1022 15.15 -26.00 -42.75
CA ARG A 1022 13.78 -25.85 -42.25
C ARG A 1022 13.67 -26.06 -40.74
N ALA A 1023 14.39 -27.01 -40.16
CA ALA A 1023 14.44 -27.21 -38.72
C ALA A 1023 15.00 -25.97 -38.01
N LYS A 1024 16.14 -25.45 -38.45
CA LYS A 1024 16.76 -24.22 -37.91
C LYS A 1024 15.88 -22.99 -38.03
N GLU A 1025 15.22 -22.82 -39.17
CA GLU A 1025 14.33 -21.69 -39.38
C GLU A 1025 12.97 -21.86 -38.67
N ALA A 1026 12.54 -23.09 -38.37
CA ALA A 1026 11.38 -23.35 -37.51
C ALA A 1026 11.70 -23.15 -36.03
N ALA A 1027 12.90 -23.50 -35.56
CA ALA A 1027 13.35 -23.27 -34.17
C ALA A 1027 13.38 -21.78 -33.79
N LEU A 1028 13.56 -20.89 -34.79
CA LEU A 1028 13.46 -19.43 -34.63
C LEU A 1028 12.02 -18.91 -34.41
N VAL A 1029 11.00 -19.75 -34.58
CA VAL A 1029 9.58 -19.33 -34.62
C VAL A 1029 8.67 -20.19 -33.72
N MET A 1030 8.93 -21.48 -33.59
CA MET A 1030 8.22 -22.36 -32.65
C MET A 1030 8.46 -21.87 -31.24
N SER A 1031 7.41 -21.55 -30.48
CA SER A 1031 7.54 -21.23 -29.05
C SER A 1031 7.53 -22.47 -28.17
N LEU A 1032 7.84 -22.30 -26.88
CA LEU A 1032 7.77 -23.37 -25.88
C LEU A 1032 6.38 -24.04 -25.84
N GLU A 1033 5.32 -23.24 -25.92
CA GLU A 1033 3.95 -23.76 -25.95
C GLU A 1033 3.59 -24.52 -27.25
N ASP A 1034 4.17 -24.12 -28.39
CA ASP A 1034 4.03 -24.87 -29.66
C ASP A 1034 4.72 -26.24 -29.60
N LEU A 1035 5.78 -26.38 -28.80
CA LEU A 1035 6.45 -27.67 -28.60
C LEU A 1035 5.55 -28.62 -27.79
N VAL A 1036 4.95 -28.13 -26.70
CA VAL A 1036 4.08 -28.92 -25.82
C VAL A 1036 2.79 -29.35 -26.50
N THR A 1037 2.13 -28.44 -27.23
CA THR A 1037 0.85 -28.71 -27.91
C THR A 1037 1.03 -29.39 -29.28
N GLY A 1038 2.11 -29.07 -29.99
CA GLY A 1038 2.31 -29.44 -31.39
C GLY A 1038 3.08 -30.74 -31.62
N THR A 1039 4.04 -31.06 -30.73
CA THR A 1039 5.01 -32.16 -30.91
C THR A 1039 4.68 -33.40 -30.06
N ARG A 1040 5.55 -34.41 -30.06
CA ARG A 1040 5.40 -35.66 -29.29
C ARG A 1040 6.77 -36.24 -28.91
N GLY A 1041 6.83 -37.01 -27.82
CA GLY A 1041 8.04 -37.70 -27.38
C GLY A 1041 9.03 -36.77 -26.67
N LYS A 1042 10.34 -37.03 -26.77
CA LYS A 1042 11.35 -36.31 -25.97
C LYS A 1042 11.22 -34.78 -26.04
N LEU A 1043 11.01 -34.20 -27.22
CA LEU A 1043 10.85 -32.76 -27.39
C LEU A 1043 9.66 -32.17 -26.61
N GLN A 1044 8.55 -32.91 -26.54
CA GLN A 1044 7.37 -32.52 -25.75
C GLN A 1044 7.66 -32.62 -24.25
N ASN A 1045 8.26 -33.74 -23.81
CA ASN A 1045 8.55 -34.01 -22.40
C ASN A 1045 9.55 -33.00 -21.80
N GLU A 1046 10.65 -32.70 -22.49
CA GLU A 1046 11.63 -31.70 -22.02
C GLU A 1046 11.02 -30.29 -22.00
N SER A 1047 10.12 -29.96 -22.94
CA SER A 1047 9.40 -28.68 -22.93
C SER A 1047 8.44 -28.57 -21.74
N GLN A 1048 7.69 -29.63 -21.42
CA GLN A 1048 6.81 -29.69 -20.23
C GLN A 1048 7.59 -29.69 -18.90
N LYS A 1049 8.79 -30.29 -18.88
CA LYS A 1049 9.71 -30.25 -17.74
C LYS A 1049 10.26 -28.83 -17.54
N LEU A 1050 10.59 -28.12 -18.62
CA LEU A 1050 11.02 -26.73 -18.56
C LEU A 1050 9.90 -25.80 -18.07
N ILE A 1051 8.68 -25.91 -18.61
CA ILE A 1051 7.53 -25.09 -18.16
C ILE A 1051 7.31 -25.22 -16.65
N ARG A 1052 7.16 -26.45 -16.13
CA ARG A 1052 6.92 -26.68 -14.69
C ARG A 1052 8.03 -26.13 -13.80
N ARG A 1053 9.29 -26.23 -14.22
CA ARG A 1053 10.42 -25.63 -13.49
C ARG A 1053 10.42 -24.10 -13.55
N LEU A 1054 9.95 -23.49 -14.63
CA LEU A 1054 9.80 -22.04 -14.71
C LEU A 1054 8.64 -21.55 -13.85
N GLU A 1055 7.52 -22.29 -13.78
CA GLU A 1055 6.40 -22.02 -12.87
C GLU A 1055 6.86 -22.10 -11.41
N GLN A 1056 7.46 -23.23 -11.02
CA GLN A 1056 8.04 -23.46 -9.69
C GLN A 1056 9.09 -22.41 -9.30
N ALA A 1057 9.96 -21.97 -10.23
CA ALA A 1057 10.96 -20.95 -9.94
C ALA A 1057 10.35 -19.56 -9.68
N ILE A 1058 9.22 -19.22 -10.30
CA ILE A 1058 8.53 -17.95 -10.07
C ILE A 1058 7.73 -17.98 -8.78
N ASP A 1059 7.01 -19.07 -8.52
CA ASP A 1059 6.25 -19.29 -7.28
C ASP A 1059 7.16 -19.23 -6.05
N CYS A 1060 8.24 -20.01 -6.08
CA CYS A 1060 9.29 -20.00 -5.06
C CYS A 1060 10.02 -18.65 -4.94
N LEU A 1061 10.26 -17.94 -6.05
CA LEU A 1061 10.80 -16.58 -6.00
C LEU A 1061 9.84 -15.61 -5.31
N LEU A 1062 8.54 -15.72 -5.52
CA LEU A 1062 7.53 -14.89 -4.86
C LEU A 1062 7.49 -15.21 -3.36
N ALA A 1063 7.48 -16.48 -2.97
CA ALA A 1063 7.57 -16.89 -1.57
C ALA A 1063 8.83 -16.32 -0.89
N LYS A 1064 10.02 -16.48 -1.51
CA LYS A 1064 11.29 -15.97 -0.98
C LYS A 1064 11.44 -14.45 -1.04
N LEU A 1065 10.65 -13.74 -1.86
CA LEU A 1065 10.57 -12.28 -1.81
C LEU A 1065 9.68 -11.80 -0.67
N ASN A 1066 8.61 -12.53 -0.33
CA ASN A 1066 7.72 -12.18 0.77
C ASN A 1066 8.39 -12.35 2.15
N GLU A 1067 9.31 -13.32 2.29
CA GLU A 1067 10.19 -13.47 3.47
C GLU A 1067 11.12 -12.25 3.72
N LEU A 1068 11.29 -11.32 2.76
CA LEU A 1068 12.17 -10.17 2.91
C LEU A 1068 11.45 -8.93 3.48
N PRO A 1069 12.18 -8.03 4.18
CA PRO A 1069 11.62 -6.82 4.77
C PRO A 1069 10.78 -5.97 3.79
N PRO A 1070 9.55 -5.55 4.16
CA PRO A 1070 8.64 -4.90 3.23
C PRO A 1070 9.18 -3.58 2.63
N SER A 1071 9.99 -2.80 3.35
CA SER A 1071 10.63 -1.59 2.79
C SER A 1071 11.57 -1.90 1.61
N ILE A 1072 12.24 -3.06 1.64
CA ILE A 1072 13.15 -3.49 0.58
C ILE A 1072 12.35 -3.99 -0.62
N ARG A 1073 11.27 -4.77 -0.38
CA ARG A 1073 10.32 -5.16 -1.43
C ARG A 1073 9.76 -3.92 -2.15
N LEU A 1074 9.28 -2.93 -1.40
CA LEU A 1074 8.76 -1.65 -1.92
C LEU A 1074 9.78 -0.90 -2.77
N GLN A 1075 11.02 -0.78 -2.29
CA GLN A 1075 12.09 -0.12 -3.04
C GLN A 1075 12.39 -0.86 -4.36
N TRP A 1076 12.46 -2.19 -4.35
CA TRP A 1076 12.71 -2.98 -5.55
C TRP A 1076 11.55 -2.94 -6.54
N ALA A 1077 10.30 -2.94 -6.06
CA ALA A 1077 9.11 -2.79 -6.88
C ALA A 1077 9.07 -1.43 -7.60
N GLN A 1078 9.34 -0.33 -6.91
CA GLN A 1078 9.39 1.00 -7.54
C GLN A 1078 10.49 1.09 -8.60
N LEU A 1079 11.68 0.53 -8.33
CA LEU A 1079 12.77 0.47 -9.30
C LEU A 1079 12.50 -0.52 -10.45
N ALA A 1080 11.67 -1.54 -10.22
CA ALA A 1080 11.17 -2.42 -11.25
C ALA A 1080 10.13 -1.73 -12.14
N GLU A 1081 9.19 -0.97 -11.57
CA GLU A 1081 8.22 -0.17 -12.32
C GLU A 1081 8.92 0.85 -13.23
N ASP A 1082 9.85 1.62 -12.67
CA ASP A 1082 10.70 2.61 -13.36
C ASP A 1082 11.67 2.02 -14.41
N ASP A 1083 11.79 0.68 -14.53
CA ASP A 1083 12.79 -0.05 -15.34
C ASP A 1083 14.25 0.34 -15.03
N ARG A 1084 14.51 0.78 -13.78
CA ARG A 1084 15.82 1.20 -13.27
C ARG A 1084 16.60 0.08 -12.60
N ILE A 1085 15.94 -0.97 -12.12
CA ILE A 1085 16.59 -2.11 -11.46
C ILE A 1085 17.36 -2.98 -12.46
N ARG A 1086 18.57 -3.41 -12.09
CA ARG A 1086 19.39 -4.33 -12.90
C ARG A 1086 18.95 -5.77 -12.68
N VAL A 1087 17.76 -6.10 -13.17
CA VAL A 1087 17.07 -7.40 -12.97
C VAL A 1087 17.98 -8.63 -13.10
N ARG A 1088 18.89 -8.64 -14.08
CA ARG A 1088 19.76 -9.81 -14.35
C ARG A 1088 20.86 -10.04 -13.30
N ASN A 1089 21.25 -9.03 -12.54
CA ASN A 1089 22.36 -9.09 -11.60
C ASN A 1089 21.90 -8.63 -10.19
N PRO A 1090 21.34 -9.54 -9.37
CA PRO A 1090 20.88 -9.24 -8.00
C PRO A 1090 21.91 -8.54 -7.11
N ALA A 1091 23.20 -8.87 -7.26
CA ALA A 1091 24.32 -8.24 -6.54
C ALA A 1091 24.47 -6.70 -6.72
N PHE A 1092 23.69 -6.07 -7.61
CA PHE A 1092 23.63 -4.60 -7.77
C PHE A 1092 22.28 -4.00 -7.37
N TRP A 1093 21.42 -4.76 -6.68
CA TRP A 1093 20.15 -4.25 -6.18
C TRP A 1093 20.40 -3.43 -4.90
N PRO A 1094 19.81 -2.23 -4.77
CA PRO A 1094 20.04 -1.39 -3.60
C PRO A 1094 19.44 -2.02 -2.34
N GLY A 1095 20.08 -1.81 -1.19
CA GLY A 1095 19.60 -2.35 0.08
C GLY A 1095 19.92 -3.84 0.33
N LEU A 1096 20.58 -4.54 -0.61
CA LEU A 1096 20.92 -5.95 -0.47
C LEU A 1096 21.72 -6.25 0.82
N GLU A 1097 22.68 -5.40 1.19
CA GLU A 1097 23.47 -5.51 2.43
C GLU A 1097 22.60 -5.51 3.72
N ARG A 1098 21.41 -4.90 3.68
CA ARG A 1098 20.46 -4.97 4.80
C ARG A 1098 19.70 -6.29 4.75
N ALA A 1099 19.13 -6.63 3.60
CA ALA A 1099 18.39 -7.86 3.44
C ALA A 1099 19.25 -9.10 3.80
N GLU A 1100 20.54 -9.10 3.45
CA GLU A 1100 21.52 -10.15 3.82
C GLU A 1100 21.82 -10.20 5.33
N LYS A 1101 21.66 -9.08 6.04
CA LYS A 1101 21.84 -9.01 7.50
C LYS A 1101 20.61 -9.56 8.24
N ASP A 1102 19.43 -9.36 7.67
CA ASP A 1102 18.16 -9.74 8.27
C ASP A 1102 17.84 -11.22 7.93
N ASP A 1103 17.88 -11.63 6.65
CA ASP A 1103 17.92 -13.04 6.24
C ASP A 1103 18.88 -13.28 5.05
N PHE A 1104 20.07 -13.79 5.36
CA PHE A 1104 21.08 -14.21 4.39
C PHE A 1104 20.63 -15.38 3.49
N ASN A 1105 19.81 -16.30 4.00
CA ASN A 1105 19.38 -17.49 3.26
C ASN A 1105 18.28 -17.14 2.24
N ALA A 1106 17.27 -16.35 2.62
CA ALA A 1106 16.24 -15.88 1.69
C ALA A 1106 16.84 -15.01 0.58
N THR A 1107 17.66 -14.00 0.93
CA THR A 1107 18.33 -13.13 -0.06
C THR A 1107 19.23 -13.88 -1.01
N ARG A 1108 20.05 -14.80 -0.50
CA ARG A 1108 20.88 -15.68 -1.33
C ARG A 1108 20.01 -16.54 -2.26
N THR A 1109 18.92 -17.11 -1.76
CA THR A 1109 18.01 -17.93 -2.57
C THR A 1109 17.36 -17.12 -3.68
N VAL A 1110 16.91 -15.88 -3.41
CA VAL A 1110 16.42 -14.94 -4.43
C VAL A 1110 17.50 -14.67 -5.50
N ALA A 1111 18.75 -14.44 -5.10
CA ALA A 1111 19.84 -14.23 -6.03
C ALA A 1111 20.14 -15.47 -6.90
N GLU A 1112 20.19 -16.66 -6.28
CA GLU A 1112 20.39 -17.95 -6.98
C GLU A 1112 19.23 -18.26 -7.94
N LEU A 1113 17.98 -18.00 -7.57
CA LEU A 1113 16.78 -18.17 -8.41
C LEU A 1113 16.80 -17.26 -9.65
N VAL A 1114 17.13 -15.97 -9.48
CA VAL A 1114 17.19 -15.02 -10.59
C VAL A 1114 18.35 -15.35 -11.54
N GLU A 1115 19.50 -15.79 -11.03
CA GLU A 1115 20.60 -16.26 -11.88
C GLU A 1115 20.21 -17.55 -12.63
N TRP A 1116 19.61 -18.52 -11.95
CA TRP A 1116 19.09 -19.75 -12.56
C TRP A 1116 18.06 -19.46 -13.67
N TRP A 1117 17.14 -18.52 -13.44
CA TRP A 1117 16.11 -18.09 -14.41
C TRP A 1117 16.73 -17.59 -15.71
N PHE A 1118 17.72 -16.69 -15.64
CA PHE A 1118 18.40 -16.20 -16.85
C PHE A 1118 19.38 -17.20 -17.46
N LYS A 1119 19.84 -18.22 -16.71
CA LYS A 1119 20.71 -19.30 -17.20
C LYS A 1119 19.99 -20.32 -18.10
N GLN A 1120 18.66 -20.37 -18.05
CA GLN A 1120 17.85 -21.19 -18.98
C GLN A 1120 17.93 -20.70 -20.45
N MET A 1121 18.32 -19.44 -20.67
CA MET A 1121 18.43 -18.82 -21.99
C MET A 1121 19.82 -19.01 -22.60
N ASP A 1122 19.89 -19.27 -23.91
CA ASP A 1122 21.17 -19.28 -24.63
C ASP A 1122 21.83 -17.88 -24.59
N SER A 1123 23.15 -17.85 -24.48
CA SER A 1123 23.99 -16.67 -24.70
C SER A 1123 23.55 -15.79 -25.88
N LYS A 1124 23.17 -16.42 -26.99
CA LYS A 1124 22.77 -15.83 -28.29
C LYS A 1124 21.26 -15.63 -28.43
N ALA A 1125 20.48 -15.85 -27.38
CA ALA A 1125 19.03 -15.66 -27.41
C ALA A 1125 18.61 -14.23 -27.80
N SER A 1126 17.44 -14.11 -28.42
CA SER A 1126 16.89 -12.87 -28.95
C SER A 1126 16.68 -11.79 -27.87
N ALA A 1127 16.64 -10.53 -28.31
CA ALA A 1127 16.31 -9.41 -27.42
C ALA A 1127 14.89 -9.55 -26.84
N ASN A 1128 13.96 -10.09 -27.62
CA ASN A 1128 12.56 -10.25 -27.23
C ASN A 1128 12.40 -11.36 -26.17
N GLY A 1129 13.11 -12.48 -26.31
CA GLY A 1129 13.17 -13.52 -25.28
C GLY A 1129 13.77 -13.00 -23.98
N LYS A 1130 14.91 -12.30 -24.06
CA LYS A 1130 15.55 -11.67 -22.89
C LYS A 1130 14.66 -10.61 -22.22
N ALA A 1131 13.86 -9.87 -23.00
CA ALA A 1131 12.92 -8.88 -22.49
C ALA A 1131 11.67 -9.51 -21.84
N ALA A 1132 11.14 -10.62 -22.37
CA ALA A 1132 10.06 -11.39 -21.72
C ALA A 1132 10.52 -11.92 -20.35
N MET A 1133 11.70 -12.55 -20.30
CA MET A 1133 12.30 -13.04 -19.04
C MET A 1133 12.57 -11.89 -18.05
N ARG A 1134 12.94 -10.69 -18.53
CA ARG A 1134 13.11 -9.49 -17.68
C ARG A 1134 11.77 -8.99 -17.12
N ASN A 1135 10.75 -8.92 -17.95
CA ASN A 1135 9.45 -8.40 -17.55
C ASN A 1135 8.71 -9.31 -16.57
N MET A 1136 8.93 -10.64 -16.66
CA MET A 1136 8.43 -11.58 -15.66
C MET A 1136 8.96 -11.25 -14.26
N ILE A 1137 10.28 -11.16 -14.10
CA ILE A 1137 10.91 -10.84 -12.79
C ILE A 1137 10.55 -9.42 -12.31
N ARG A 1138 10.34 -8.46 -13.21
CA ARG A 1138 9.83 -7.14 -12.83
C ARG A 1138 8.39 -7.22 -12.31
N ALA A 1139 7.53 -8.02 -12.94
CA ALA A 1139 6.16 -8.22 -12.49
C ALA A 1139 6.11 -8.95 -11.13
N THR A 1140 6.98 -9.94 -10.89
CA THR A 1140 7.04 -10.62 -9.58
C THR A 1140 7.53 -9.71 -8.47
N LEU A 1141 8.56 -8.89 -8.71
CA LEU A 1141 9.03 -7.89 -7.74
C LEU A 1141 7.96 -6.86 -7.39
N ILE A 1142 7.20 -6.41 -8.40
CA ILE A 1142 6.07 -5.51 -8.19
C ILE A 1142 4.98 -6.23 -7.37
N GLN A 1143 4.61 -7.46 -7.71
CA GLN A 1143 3.61 -8.25 -6.98
C GLN A 1143 4.01 -8.47 -5.50
N SER A 1144 5.24 -8.88 -5.20
CA SER A 1144 5.70 -9.15 -3.82
C SER A 1144 5.64 -7.93 -2.89
N ALA A 1145 5.70 -6.71 -3.44
CA ALA A 1145 5.68 -5.46 -2.68
C ALA A 1145 4.29 -4.84 -2.53
N LEU A 1146 3.24 -5.57 -2.93
CA LEU A 1146 1.87 -5.07 -2.91
C LEU A 1146 0.94 -5.98 -2.07
N GLY A 1147 1.53 -6.96 -1.38
CA GLY A 1147 0.86 -8.13 -0.81
C GLY A 1147 0.20 -8.99 -1.90
N ASP A 1148 -0.47 -10.08 -1.50
CA ASP A 1148 -1.46 -10.66 -2.39
C ASP A 1148 -2.79 -9.87 -2.26
N PRO A 1149 -3.19 -9.02 -3.23
CA PRO A 1149 -4.50 -8.36 -3.22
C PRO A 1149 -5.67 -9.34 -3.31
N SER A 1150 -5.38 -10.60 -3.59
CA SER A 1150 -6.35 -11.67 -3.75
C SER A 1150 -6.76 -12.28 -2.41
N GLU A 1151 -6.00 -12.12 -1.33
CA GLU A 1151 -6.37 -12.70 -0.03
C GLU A 1151 -7.55 -11.97 0.65
N ILE A 1152 -7.64 -10.65 0.50
CA ILE A 1152 -8.79 -9.88 0.99
C ILE A 1152 -9.93 -9.95 -0.04
N LEU A 1153 -10.83 -10.92 0.14
CA LEU A 1153 -12.08 -11.06 -0.62
C LEU A 1153 -13.09 -9.98 -0.22
N GLU A 1154 -12.91 -8.77 -0.75
CA GLU A 1154 -13.84 -7.67 -0.54
C GLU A 1154 -14.96 -7.59 -1.60
N GLY A 1155 -16.12 -7.08 -1.21
CA GLY A 1155 -17.25 -6.85 -2.11
C GLY A 1155 -18.38 -6.05 -1.47
N GLN A 1156 -19.51 -6.01 -2.17
CA GLN A 1156 -20.74 -5.32 -1.73
C GLN A 1156 -21.95 -6.23 -1.87
N VAL A 1157 -22.95 -6.03 -1.01
CA VAL A 1157 -24.25 -6.69 -1.16
C VAL A 1157 -24.95 -6.15 -2.41
N GLN A 1158 -25.16 -7.01 -3.41
CA GLN A 1158 -25.88 -6.67 -4.64
C GLN A 1158 -27.38 -6.91 -4.50
N VAL A 1159 -27.77 -7.99 -3.80
CA VAL A 1159 -29.17 -8.28 -3.45
C VAL A 1159 -29.21 -8.63 -1.96
N PRO A 1160 -29.80 -7.77 -1.11
CA PRO A 1160 -29.93 -8.05 0.31
C PRO A 1160 -30.93 -9.20 0.56
N PRO A 1161 -30.78 -9.94 1.67
CA PRO A 1161 -31.69 -11.02 2.05
C PRO A 1161 -33.07 -10.45 2.43
N ARG A 1162 -34.11 -11.30 2.40
CA ARG A 1162 -35.48 -10.85 2.76
C ARG A 1162 -35.66 -10.68 4.26
N LEU A 1163 -34.94 -11.48 5.05
CA LEU A 1163 -34.90 -11.44 6.50
C LEU A 1163 -33.46 -11.68 6.97
N LEU A 1164 -33.09 -11.10 8.11
CA LEU A 1164 -31.79 -11.36 8.74
C LEU A 1164 -31.87 -12.65 9.57
N GLY A 1165 -31.74 -13.80 8.89
CA GLY A 1165 -31.84 -15.13 9.51
C GLY A 1165 -30.74 -16.07 9.04
N MET A 1166 -30.41 -17.08 9.86
CA MET A 1166 -29.46 -18.14 9.47
C MET A 1166 -30.04 -18.94 8.29
N GLY A 1167 -29.22 -19.19 7.27
CA GLY A 1167 -29.60 -19.86 6.03
C GLY A 1167 -30.27 -18.98 4.98
N GLU A 1168 -30.54 -17.70 5.25
CA GLU A 1168 -31.06 -16.80 4.19
C GLU A 1168 -29.95 -16.49 3.16
N PRO A 1169 -30.23 -16.68 1.86
CA PRO A 1169 -29.29 -16.37 0.79
C PRO A 1169 -29.31 -14.89 0.44
N LEU A 1170 -28.13 -14.35 0.14
CA LEU A 1170 -27.95 -13.02 -0.40
C LEU A 1170 -26.90 -13.05 -1.52
N ARG A 1171 -26.99 -12.12 -2.47
CA ARG A 1171 -26.01 -12.03 -3.56
C ARG A 1171 -25.03 -10.92 -3.33
N LEU A 1172 -23.78 -11.25 -3.58
CA LEU A 1172 -22.62 -10.41 -3.42
C LEU A 1172 -22.00 -10.11 -4.78
N LYS A 1173 -21.47 -8.91 -4.90
CA LYS A 1173 -20.56 -8.55 -5.95
C LYS A 1173 -19.15 -8.47 -5.36
N LEU A 1174 -18.44 -9.59 -5.45
CA LEU A 1174 -17.08 -9.73 -4.94
C LEU A 1174 -16.04 -9.23 -5.95
N ASN A 1175 -14.83 -8.99 -5.46
CA ASN A 1175 -13.71 -8.45 -6.22
C ASN A 1175 -12.95 -9.50 -7.07
N LYS A 1176 -13.15 -10.79 -6.78
CA LYS A 1176 -12.72 -11.97 -7.57
C LYS A 1176 -13.70 -13.14 -7.34
N PRO A 1177 -13.76 -14.15 -8.24
CA PRO A 1177 -14.53 -15.37 -8.00
C PRO A 1177 -14.00 -16.13 -6.78
N VAL A 1178 -14.89 -16.87 -6.09
CA VAL A 1178 -14.57 -17.48 -4.78
C VAL A 1178 -14.87 -18.97 -4.78
N LYS A 1179 -13.97 -19.77 -4.16
CA LYS A 1179 -14.17 -21.21 -3.98
C LYS A 1179 -15.39 -21.45 -3.07
N ARG A 1180 -16.23 -22.41 -3.41
CA ARG A 1180 -17.42 -22.77 -2.60
C ARG A 1180 -16.99 -23.22 -1.20
N GLY A 1181 -17.69 -22.76 -0.17
CA GLY A 1181 -17.36 -23.00 1.24
C GLY A 1181 -16.50 -21.92 1.91
N THR A 1182 -16.12 -20.85 1.21
CA THR A 1182 -15.40 -19.73 1.84
C THR A 1182 -16.31 -18.91 2.74
N ILE A 1183 -15.84 -18.61 3.95
CA ILE A 1183 -16.54 -17.78 4.93
C ILE A 1183 -16.20 -16.30 4.70
N LEU A 1184 -17.20 -15.44 4.71
CA LEU A 1184 -17.05 -13.99 4.56
C LEU A 1184 -17.72 -13.27 5.74
N GLN A 1185 -17.22 -12.10 6.11
CA GLN A 1185 -17.82 -11.22 7.11
C GLN A 1185 -18.67 -10.14 6.42
N LEU A 1186 -19.91 -9.96 6.86
CA LEU A 1186 -20.79 -8.87 6.44
C LEU A 1186 -20.64 -7.68 7.38
N MET A 1187 -20.28 -6.51 6.85
CA MET A 1187 -20.05 -5.28 7.60
C MET A 1187 -21.06 -4.18 7.24
N ASP A 1188 -21.53 -3.48 8.27
CA ASP A 1188 -22.28 -2.23 8.14
C ASP A 1188 -21.35 -1.11 7.59
N PRO A 1189 -21.86 -0.03 6.96
CA PRO A 1189 -21.11 1.19 6.65
C PRO A 1189 -20.22 1.76 7.79
N SER A 1190 -20.49 1.43 9.06
CA SER A 1190 -19.63 1.75 10.21
C SER A 1190 -18.56 0.68 10.53
N GLN A 1191 -18.22 -0.19 9.56
CA GLN A 1191 -17.24 -1.30 9.65
C GLN A 1191 -17.52 -2.37 10.73
N ARG A 1192 -18.69 -2.39 11.37
CA ARG A 1192 -19.06 -3.40 12.37
C ARG A 1192 -19.56 -4.69 11.72
N VAL A 1193 -19.10 -5.84 12.22
CA VAL A 1193 -19.53 -7.17 11.75
C VAL A 1193 -20.97 -7.47 12.17
N VAL A 1194 -21.85 -7.57 11.18
CA VAL A 1194 -23.29 -7.81 11.33
C VAL A 1194 -23.62 -9.30 11.28
N ALA A 1195 -22.96 -10.04 10.38
CA ALA A 1195 -23.16 -11.46 10.17
C ALA A 1195 -21.92 -12.13 9.56
N LEU A 1196 -21.80 -13.45 9.71
CA LEU A 1196 -20.92 -14.29 8.90
C LEU A 1196 -21.75 -14.94 7.79
N LEU A 1197 -21.13 -15.06 6.62
CA LEU A 1197 -21.68 -15.61 5.39
C LEU A 1197 -20.84 -16.81 4.96
N ASN A 1198 -21.45 -17.77 4.26
CA ASN A 1198 -20.76 -18.88 3.61
C ASN A 1198 -21.09 -18.88 2.12
N VAL A 1199 -20.07 -18.89 1.25
CA VAL A 1199 -20.24 -18.90 -0.21
C VAL A 1199 -20.74 -20.27 -0.67
N GLU A 1200 -21.93 -20.33 -1.27
CA GLU A 1200 -22.45 -21.56 -1.87
C GLU A 1200 -22.05 -21.72 -3.32
N ASP A 1201 -22.09 -20.64 -4.10
CA ASP A 1201 -21.81 -20.66 -5.54
C ASP A 1201 -21.39 -19.29 -6.08
N ASP A 1202 -20.84 -19.27 -7.29
CA ASP A 1202 -20.47 -18.04 -8.00
C ASP A 1202 -20.90 -18.11 -9.47
N ASP A 1203 -21.64 -17.11 -9.94
CA ASP A 1203 -22.21 -17.08 -11.29
C ASP A 1203 -22.03 -15.70 -11.98
N ASP A 1204 -22.30 -15.63 -13.29
CA ASP A 1204 -22.19 -14.42 -14.13
C ASP A 1204 -22.94 -13.18 -13.59
N SER A 1205 -23.85 -13.38 -12.62
CA SER A 1205 -24.67 -12.34 -11.99
C SER A 1205 -24.38 -12.12 -10.50
N GLY A 1206 -23.32 -12.72 -9.97
CA GLY A 1206 -22.74 -12.47 -8.65
C GLY A 1206 -22.57 -13.74 -7.80
N THR A 1207 -21.79 -13.62 -6.73
CA THR A 1207 -21.55 -14.71 -5.77
C THR A 1207 -22.78 -14.89 -4.87
N LEU A 1208 -23.25 -16.12 -4.71
CA LEU A 1208 -24.35 -16.47 -3.83
C LEU A 1208 -23.79 -16.98 -2.50
N ALA A 1209 -24.15 -16.30 -1.41
CA ALA A 1209 -23.73 -16.66 -0.06
C ALA A 1209 -24.93 -16.75 0.89
N GLN A 1210 -24.90 -17.70 1.83
CA GLN A 1210 -25.91 -17.82 2.89
C GLN A 1210 -25.38 -17.28 4.21
N ILE A 1211 -26.25 -16.68 5.03
CA ILE A 1211 -25.89 -16.26 6.39
C ILE A 1211 -25.65 -17.50 7.27
N SER A 1212 -24.42 -17.70 7.74
CA SER A 1212 -24.07 -18.79 8.66
C SER A 1212 -24.25 -18.42 10.14
N LYS A 1213 -24.01 -17.15 10.50
CA LYS A 1213 -24.14 -16.63 11.87
C LYS A 1213 -24.60 -15.17 11.83
N VAL A 1214 -25.54 -14.78 12.70
CA VAL A 1214 -25.97 -13.38 12.86
C VAL A 1214 -25.41 -12.83 14.17
N SER A 1215 -24.64 -11.74 14.11
CA SER A 1215 -24.06 -11.07 15.27
C SER A 1215 -25.00 -9.99 15.83
N ILE A 1216 -25.66 -9.22 14.96
CA ILE A 1216 -26.58 -8.13 15.33
C ILE A 1216 -27.99 -8.48 14.83
N LYS A 1217 -28.95 -8.78 15.71
CA LYS A 1217 -30.24 -9.39 15.32
C LYS A 1217 -31.26 -8.45 14.65
N ASP A 1218 -31.06 -7.13 14.71
CA ASP A 1218 -32.04 -6.13 14.23
C ASP A 1218 -31.52 -5.24 13.07
N ALA A 1219 -30.39 -5.60 12.43
CA ALA A 1219 -29.81 -4.82 11.34
C ALA A 1219 -30.60 -4.99 10.02
N ARG A 1220 -30.88 -3.87 9.33
CA ARG A 1220 -31.45 -3.88 7.96
C ARG A 1220 -30.33 -3.80 6.94
N ILE A 1221 -29.92 -4.94 6.41
CA ILE A 1221 -28.94 -5.02 5.32
C ILE A 1221 -29.49 -4.32 4.07
N ASP A 1222 -28.72 -3.40 3.52
CA ASP A 1222 -28.93 -2.84 2.18
C ASP A 1222 -27.65 -2.97 1.33
N THR A 1223 -27.61 -2.33 0.15
CA THR A 1223 -26.47 -2.40 -0.77
C THR A 1223 -25.25 -1.56 -0.34
N SER A 1224 -25.34 -0.79 0.75
CA SER A 1224 -24.19 -0.08 1.33
C SER A 1224 -23.30 -0.99 2.18
N TYR A 1225 -23.84 -2.13 2.60
CA TYR A 1225 -23.13 -3.12 3.39
C TYR A 1225 -22.00 -3.75 2.56
N ARG A 1226 -20.82 -3.80 3.16
CA ARG A 1226 -19.62 -4.38 2.54
C ARG A 1226 -19.45 -5.80 3.03
N VAL A 1227 -18.77 -6.61 2.23
CA VAL A 1227 -18.36 -7.96 2.64
C VAL A 1227 -16.86 -8.09 2.49
N VAL A 1228 -16.20 -8.74 3.44
CA VAL A 1228 -14.75 -8.98 3.47
C VAL A 1228 -14.48 -10.39 4.01
N ALA A 1229 -13.59 -11.17 3.38
CA ALA A 1229 -12.92 -12.26 4.07
C ALA A 1229 -11.62 -11.76 4.68
N SER A 1230 -11.40 -12.08 5.96
CA SER A 1230 -10.12 -11.97 6.64
C SER A 1230 -9.42 -13.34 6.60
N GLN A 1231 -8.08 -13.38 6.58
CA GLN A 1231 -7.32 -14.64 6.73
C GLN A 1231 -7.72 -15.38 8.04
N SER A 1232 -8.07 -14.65 9.10
CA SER A 1232 -8.57 -15.18 10.37
C SER A 1232 -9.82 -16.07 10.25
N THR A 1233 -10.58 -16.03 9.13
CA THR A 1233 -11.67 -16.99 8.90
C THR A 1233 -11.22 -18.42 8.57
N ARG A 1234 -9.95 -18.66 8.20
CA ARG A 1234 -9.39 -20.02 8.13
C ARG A 1234 -9.12 -20.62 9.51
N GLN A 1235 -8.83 -19.80 10.52
CA GLN A 1235 -8.50 -20.25 11.88
C GLN A 1235 -9.73 -20.66 12.69
N LEU A 1236 -10.95 -20.19 12.34
CA LEU A 1236 -12.22 -20.61 12.95
C LEU A 1236 -12.64 -22.07 12.64
N LEU A 1237 -11.73 -22.90 12.14
CA LEU A 1237 -11.89 -24.34 11.86
C LEU A 1237 -10.87 -25.23 12.59
N ILE A 1238 -10.01 -24.67 13.45
CA ILE A 1238 -9.07 -25.40 14.31
C ILE A 1238 -9.56 -25.34 15.77
#